data_AF-A0A165ZFB3-F1
#
_entry.id   AF-A0A165ZFB3-F1
#
_cell.length_a   1.000
_cell.length_b   1.000
_cell.length_c   1.000
_cell.angle_alpha   90.00
_cell.angle_beta   90.00
_cell.angle_gamma   90.00
#
_symmetry.space_group_name_H-M   'P 1'
#
loop_
_entity.id
_entity.type
_entity.pdbx_description
1 polymer ?
#
loop_
_entity_poly.entity_id
_entity_poly.type
_entity_poly.pdbx_seq_one_letter_code
_entity_poly.pdbx_strand_id
1 'polypeptide(L)'
;MASDAYTRWTDLPDNELSTNDIQDTLAGIQDDLWVTSACVDRLLDDAEVQRTLLELGIQRTAGAVERGQRALIPPDSPEEQGKEEVQEHEPLASYFREAPDDAKLCHMRVVLLQRLDRLNTYVELCKEMPDVEQKGEEQEEALDEWDDDPWGEESGEPSTPLTTTKRSTAEPPISLSLFLENDLLPISCLFASLECYGPLRVLLARHSSYLWPSRFTILNSVPEHAHPSDYRDLMPNLDPTTNIEIPLTPAPLRSTPDWSETPDVRAAIETSQVDLVVELPASSQDPQSHPEPASATELAEWYKRRVDYVISSTGMVDIALATIQHGASQGIPHLDELGEKLSLLARLVYDTLQPEAPGASDDWTLDRWNAMDPAAVVRAYLAHSTPTTVSRDIQRLVMPYLFVLESHAERAGQPDPGLPNRMLYEYILTAPLDLTAAIFEASKPTLPPAQRLIRSDEDIARLALACLYGSDRLDQWPTMSSIFECLPAWDITRNEDQADEADTTIASLGAFVTPSTTRPRCTASDLLVFFKPLPISSLSRALDILDIHLESGEILARRSVPAPLRWFLQSNGDANEQRAWANRMARRAGGTEDRLNTREDWDWLLGDMLKLNGTGDNGLKGAFGLVPRREIIRIFFSGLLSTGKFDIAKDLLRSSKNKVSLDAAAKEDICLAASRELYDNASSGNYKFGDMKLAYDCLDVPPPSEQIIKEKEFIEATSRISSFNVMSRPGIPISPIEIRLTKDRLSLVSRVLSSNADAYKHTQVILDLANKLGFRGDVPAEVKTLAMLANTALHAEDFDRAYETSERMVDTVIQLQSSSPEDLKVQEAIEVCWMACWQLGRQPEFEDVDKKLLLLGRSLELCPPERLYEVLTVWSRLEKDDLEHRKERLANPRNGVVIPIAPRRRAPDSAPNTASSISSRLQDFRMHMPSSPLINGEDAAALAGRTLGRVTAHFPFSVGRRDQSRGSNGARSGSREPSRTQTPNGGDLSAQASSVFGKGIGWLIGADDE
;
A
#
# COMPACT_ATOMS: atom_id res chain seq x y z
N MET A 1 -89.92 -19.58 41.39
CA MET A 1 -88.63 -19.29 42.05
C MET A 1 -87.45 -19.93 41.31
N ALA A 2 -87.56 -21.16 40.78
CA ALA A 2 -86.45 -21.77 40.02
C ALA A 2 -86.07 -21.03 38.72
N SER A 3 -87.02 -20.50 37.93
CA SER A 3 -86.71 -19.84 36.64
C SER A 3 -85.91 -18.54 36.76
N ASP A 4 -85.92 -17.89 37.92
CA ASP A 4 -85.26 -16.60 38.17
C ASP A 4 -83.75 -16.79 38.44
N ALA A 5 -83.37 -17.92 39.04
CA ALA A 5 -81.99 -18.27 39.34
C ALA A 5 -81.18 -18.60 38.07
N TYR A 6 -81.78 -19.34 37.12
CA TYR A 6 -81.14 -19.68 35.84
C TYR A 6 -80.84 -18.43 34.99
N THR A 7 -81.81 -17.52 34.87
CA THR A 7 -81.64 -16.26 34.12
C THR A 7 -80.67 -15.30 34.81
N ARG A 8 -80.71 -15.24 36.15
CA ARG A 8 -79.76 -14.42 36.92
C ARG A 8 -78.33 -14.91 36.74
N TRP A 9 -78.08 -16.21 36.64
CA TRP A 9 -76.74 -16.74 36.37
C TRP A 9 -76.23 -16.37 34.97
N THR A 10 -77.08 -16.45 33.94
CA THR A 10 -76.69 -16.14 32.55
C THR A 10 -76.48 -14.65 32.30
N ASP A 11 -77.20 -13.78 33.01
CA ASP A 11 -77.14 -12.33 32.81
C ASP A 11 -76.02 -11.63 33.61
N LEU A 12 -75.44 -12.31 34.61
CA LEU A 12 -74.33 -11.79 35.41
C LEU A 12 -73.02 -11.80 34.58
N PRO A 13 -72.32 -10.67 34.44
CA PRO A 13 -71.04 -10.63 33.75
C PRO A 13 -69.92 -11.19 34.64
N ASP A 14 -68.92 -11.80 34.01
CA ASP A 14 -67.87 -12.57 34.69
C ASP A 14 -67.01 -11.73 35.66
N ASN A 15 -66.88 -10.43 35.41
CA ASN A 15 -66.10 -9.49 36.23
C ASN A 15 -66.84 -8.97 37.49
N GLU A 16 -68.15 -9.17 37.59
CA GLU A 16 -68.96 -8.75 38.75
C GLU A 16 -69.34 -9.93 39.65
N LEU A 17 -68.94 -11.15 39.29
CA LEU A 17 -69.30 -12.37 40.02
C LEU A 17 -68.51 -12.49 41.34
N SER A 18 -69.21 -12.62 42.47
CA SER A 18 -68.60 -12.88 43.78
C SER A 18 -68.87 -14.31 44.29
N THR A 19 -68.12 -14.73 45.31
CA THR A 19 -68.33 -16.01 46.00
C THR A 19 -69.74 -16.15 46.58
N ASN A 20 -70.35 -15.05 47.01
CA ASN A 20 -71.73 -15.02 47.52
C ASN A 20 -72.75 -15.22 46.38
N ASP A 21 -72.51 -14.63 45.21
CA ASP A 21 -73.41 -14.77 44.06
C ASP A 21 -73.46 -16.22 43.56
N ILE A 22 -72.34 -16.94 43.60
CA ILE A 22 -72.28 -18.38 43.28
C ILE A 22 -73.21 -19.17 44.22
N GLN A 23 -73.16 -18.90 45.53
CA GLN A 23 -74.00 -19.59 46.50
C GLN A 23 -75.48 -19.22 46.35
N ASP A 24 -75.79 -17.92 46.19
CA ASP A 24 -77.16 -17.43 46.10
C ASP A 24 -77.88 -17.85 44.81
N THR A 25 -77.15 -18.04 43.72
CA THR A 25 -77.73 -18.40 42.41
C THR A 25 -77.71 -19.90 42.14
N LEU A 26 -76.58 -20.59 42.37
CA LEU A 26 -76.42 -22.00 42.01
C LEU A 26 -76.85 -22.98 43.12
N ALA A 27 -76.76 -22.61 44.41
CA ALA A 27 -77.09 -23.55 45.48
C ALA A 27 -78.59 -23.91 45.53
N GLY A 28 -79.47 -22.99 45.11
CA GLY A 28 -80.92 -23.18 45.07
C GLY A 28 -81.43 -24.07 43.93
N ILE A 29 -80.57 -24.46 42.99
CA ILE A 29 -80.93 -25.28 41.83
C ILE A 29 -80.78 -26.79 42.16
N GLN A 30 -81.78 -27.58 41.79
CA GLN A 30 -81.82 -29.04 42.07
C GLN A 30 -81.24 -29.90 40.94
N ASP A 31 -81.11 -29.35 39.73
CA ASP A 31 -80.55 -30.06 38.59
C ASP A 31 -79.02 -30.07 38.69
N ASP A 32 -78.46 -31.16 39.20
CA ASP A 32 -77.02 -31.31 39.38
C ASP A 32 -76.27 -31.29 38.04
N LEU A 33 -76.86 -31.81 36.95
CA LEU A 33 -76.24 -31.78 35.62
C LEU A 33 -76.15 -30.36 35.08
N TRP A 34 -77.23 -29.58 35.20
CA TRP A 34 -77.21 -28.17 34.78
C TRP A 34 -76.22 -27.35 35.60
N VAL A 35 -76.23 -27.48 36.93
CA VAL A 35 -75.32 -26.73 37.82
C VAL A 35 -73.87 -27.10 37.54
N THR A 36 -73.54 -28.39 37.38
CA THR A 36 -72.20 -28.83 37.04
C THR A 36 -71.78 -28.32 35.66
N SER A 37 -72.66 -28.32 34.65
CA SER A 37 -72.35 -27.73 33.33
C SER A 37 -72.07 -26.23 33.41
N ALA A 38 -72.88 -25.48 34.17
CA ALA A 38 -72.68 -24.05 34.41
C ALA A 38 -71.34 -23.74 35.11
N CYS A 39 -70.92 -24.60 36.05
CA CYS A 39 -69.59 -24.53 36.68
C CYS A 39 -68.44 -24.84 35.71
N VAL A 40 -68.68 -25.66 34.67
CA VAL A 40 -67.67 -25.98 33.65
C VAL A 40 -67.64 -24.91 32.54
N ASP A 41 -68.75 -24.27 32.21
CA ASP A 41 -68.76 -23.31 31.08
C ASP A 41 -68.09 -21.97 31.43
N ARG A 42 -68.16 -21.53 32.69
CA ARG A 42 -67.67 -20.21 33.13
C ARG A 42 -66.25 -20.30 33.70
N LEU A 43 -65.32 -19.50 33.14
CA LEU A 43 -63.92 -19.38 33.58
C LEU A 43 -63.65 -17.94 34.03
N LEU A 44 -63.17 -17.78 35.26
CA LEU A 44 -62.99 -16.48 35.91
C LEU A 44 -61.52 -16.22 36.24
N ASP A 45 -61.13 -14.94 36.25
CA ASP A 45 -59.76 -14.53 36.56
C ASP A 45 -59.48 -14.38 38.06
N ASP A 46 -60.52 -14.25 38.89
CA ASP A 46 -60.40 -14.25 40.34
C ASP A 46 -60.23 -15.68 40.87
N ALA A 47 -59.07 -15.98 41.46
CA ALA A 47 -58.71 -17.31 41.94
C ALA A 47 -59.61 -17.82 43.10
N GLU A 48 -60.15 -16.93 43.95
CA GLU A 48 -61.02 -17.32 45.06
C GLU A 48 -62.43 -17.64 44.56
N VAL A 49 -62.94 -16.82 43.64
CA VAL A 49 -64.25 -17.03 43.00
C VAL A 49 -64.22 -18.27 42.11
N GLN A 50 -63.19 -18.44 41.29
CA GLN A 50 -63.01 -19.63 40.46
C GLN A 50 -62.88 -20.91 41.30
N ARG A 51 -62.17 -20.86 42.43
CA ARG A 51 -62.07 -22.00 43.38
C ARG A 51 -63.44 -22.40 43.90
N THR A 52 -64.22 -21.42 44.35
CA THR A 52 -65.58 -21.64 44.89
C THR A 52 -66.49 -22.27 43.82
N LEU A 53 -66.38 -21.81 42.57
CA LEU A 53 -67.16 -22.35 41.45
C LEU A 53 -66.80 -23.81 41.13
N LEU A 54 -65.51 -24.14 41.09
CA LEU A 54 -65.03 -25.49 40.82
C LEU A 54 -65.38 -26.46 41.95
N GLU A 55 -65.18 -26.06 43.21
CA GLU A 55 -65.50 -26.87 44.39
C GLU A 55 -67.01 -27.18 44.47
N LEU A 56 -67.87 -26.21 44.15
CA LEU A 56 -69.32 -26.42 44.08
C LEU A 56 -69.68 -27.45 43.00
N GLY A 57 -69.09 -27.34 41.79
CA GLY A 57 -69.31 -28.31 40.71
C GLY A 57 -68.87 -29.73 41.11
N ILE A 58 -67.70 -29.85 41.74
CA ILE A 58 -67.16 -31.13 42.25
C ILE A 58 -68.08 -31.71 43.34
N GLN A 59 -68.58 -30.88 44.25
CA GLN A 59 -69.52 -31.32 45.28
C GLN A 59 -70.82 -31.88 44.66
N ARG A 60 -71.34 -31.23 43.62
CA ARG A 60 -72.56 -31.65 42.91
C ARG A 60 -72.40 -32.98 42.16
N THR A 61 -71.19 -33.28 41.69
CA THR A 61 -70.90 -34.57 41.04
C THR A 61 -70.75 -35.76 42.01
N ALA A 62 -70.62 -35.53 43.33
CA ALA A 62 -70.31 -36.58 44.30
C ALA A 62 -71.37 -37.69 44.35
N GLY A 63 -72.65 -37.33 44.18
CA GLY A 63 -73.74 -38.30 44.13
C GLY A 63 -73.64 -39.26 42.94
N ALA A 64 -73.18 -38.79 41.77
CA ALA A 64 -72.97 -39.62 40.59
C ALA A 64 -71.80 -40.60 40.78
N VAL A 65 -70.72 -40.14 41.42
CA VAL A 65 -69.57 -41.00 41.78
C VAL A 65 -69.99 -42.12 42.73
N GLU A 66 -70.75 -41.80 43.79
CA GLU A 66 -71.22 -42.83 44.73
C GLU A 66 -72.13 -43.87 44.05
N ARG A 67 -73.02 -43.42 43.16
CA ARG A 67 -73.91 -44.35 42.43
C ARG A 67 -73.13 -45.22 41.45
N GLY A 68 -72.17 -44.65 40.71
CA GLY A 68 -71.29 -45.39 39.82
C GLY A 68 -70.40 -46.40 40.57
N GLN A 69 -69.88 -46.04 41.73
CA GLN A 69 -69.15 -46.97 42.61
C GLN A 69 -70.06 -48.09 43.14
N ARG A 70 -71.32 -47.81 43.48
CA ARG A 70 -72.29 -48.84 43.91
C ARG A 70 -72.69 -49.77 42.77
N ALA A 71 -72.75 -49.28 41.52
CA ALA A 71 -73.04 -50.10 40.34
C ALA A 71 -71.94 -51.14 40.06
N LEU A 72 -70.71 -50.92 40.56
CA LEU A 72 -69.62 -51.89 40.52
C LEU A 72 -69.73 -52.99 41.62
N ILE A 73 -70.59 -52.80 42.63
CA ILE A 73 -70.80 -53.79 43.70
C ILE A 73 -71.90 -54.76 43.26
N PRO A 74 -71.63 -56.09 43.19
CA PRO A 74 -72.66 -57.06 42.85
C PRO A 74 -73.77 -57.07 43.93
N PRO A 75 -75.05 -57.23 43.56
CA PRO A 75 -76.16 -57.19 44.52
C PRO A 75 -76.07 -58.36 45.52
N ASP A 76 -75.99 -58.04 46.82
CA ASP A 76 -76.14 -59.01 47.90
C ASP A 76 -77.59 -59.51 47.95
N SER A 77 -77.84 -60.73 47.47
CA SER A 77 -79.03 -61.51 47.85
C SER A 77 -78.69 -63.00 47.89
N PRO A 78 -79.08 -63.72 48.96
CA PRO A 78 -78.83 -65.14 49.09
C PRO A 78 -79.83 -65.96 48.25
N GLU A 79 -79.31 -66.99 47.60
CA GLU A 79 -79.99 -68.18 47.08
C GLU A 79 -81.20 -67.98 46.13
N GLU A 80 -80.98 -68.18 44.82
CA GLU A 80 -81.67 -69.25 44.10
C GLU A 80 -80.94 -69.59 42.78
N GLN A 81 -80.87 -70.90 42.50
CA GLN A 81 -80.13 -71.49 41.39
C GLN A 81 -80.82 -71.24 40.04
N GLY A 82 -80.04 -70.83 39.04
CA GLY A 82 -80.47 -70.85 37.64
C GLY A 82 -79.34 -70.44 36.71
N LYS A 83 -78.73 -71.42 36.03
CA LYS A 83 -77.78 -71.19 34.94
C LYS A 83 -78.46 -70.43 33.81
N GLU A 84 -77.97 -69.26 33.45
CA GLU A 84 -78.00 -68.75 32.08
C GLU A 84 -76.73 -67.94 31.82
N GLU A 85 -76.04 -68.30 30.74
CA GLU A 85 -74.88 -67.60 30.18
C GLU A 85 -75.31 -66.18 29.79
N VAL A 86 -74.71 -65.16 30.40
CA VAL A 86 -74.87 -63.78 29.95
C VAL A 86 -73.49 -63.14 29.90
N GLN A 87 -73.11 -62.77 28.68
CA GLN A 87 -72.07 -61.85 28.23
C GLN A 87 -71.26 -61.13 29.32
N GLU A 88 -69.93 -61.13 29.14
CA GLU A 88 -68.99 -60.16 29.73
C GLU A 88 -69.47 -58.73 29.45
N HIS A 89 -70.42 -58.24 30.24
CA HIS A 89 -70.85 -56.85 30.24
C HIS A 89 -69.96 -56.11 31.22
N GLU A 90 -69.18 -55.14 30.74
CA GLU A 90 -68.59 -54.11 31.59
C GLU A 90 -69.73 -53.47 32.41
N PRO A 91 -69.83 -53.76 33.72
CA PRO A 91 -71.00 -53.38 34.52
C PRO A 91 -71.15 -51.85 34.61
N LEU A 92 -70.03 -51.13 34.47
CA LEU A 92 -70.02 -49.68 34.48
C LEU A 92 -70.44 -49.05 33.14
N ALA A 93 -70.01 -49.61 32.00
CA ALA A 93 -70.39 -49.11 30.68
C ALA A 93 -71.87 -49.39 30.35
N SER A 94 -72.44 -50.45 30.92
CA SER A 94 -73.89 -50.71 30.87
C SER A 94 -74.67 -49.75 31.77
N TYR A 95 -74.20 -49.52 33.00
CA TYR A 95 -74.76 -48.51 33.90
C TYR A 95 -74.81 -47.11 33.26
N PHE A 96 -73.70 -46.65 32.66
CA PHE A 96 -73.64 -45.33 32.01
C PHE A 96 -74.55 -45.19 30.78
N ARG A 97 -74.90 -46.30 30.10
CA ARG A 97 -75.91 -46.28 29.04
C ARG A 97 -77.33 -46.12 29.59
N GLU A 98 -77.61 -46.67 30.76
CA GLU A 98 -78.90 -46.54 31.45
C GLU A 98 -79.05 -45.19 32.18
N ALA A 99 -77.95 -44.64 32.69
CA ALA A 99 -77.87 -43.35 33.38
C ALA A 99 -76.87 -42.41 32.68
N PRO A 100 -77.22 -41.83 31.51
CA PRO A 100 -76.31 -40.98 30.74
C PRO A 100 -75.93 -39.68 31.47
N ASP A 101 -76.79 -39.19 32.35
CA ASP A 101 -76.51 -37.99 33.16
C ASP A 101 -75.37 -38.24 34.16
N ASP A 102 -75.29 -39.44 34.73
CA ASP A 102 -74.19 -39.82 35.64
C ASP A 102 -72.87 -39.97 34.88
N ALA A 103 -72.90 -40.44 33.62
CA ALA A 103 -71.72 -40.50 32.76
C ALA A 103 -71.21 -39.08 32.43
N LYS A 104 -72.11 -38.16 32.07
CA LYS A 104 -71.78 -36.74 31.85
C LYS A 104 -71.25 -36.06 33.11
N LEU A 105 -71.87 -36.30 34.26
CA LEU A 105 -71.39 -35.78 35.56
C LEU A 105 -70.01 -36.33 35.92
N CYS A 106 -69.74 -37.61 35.67
CA CYS A 106 -68.41 -38.20 35.89
C CYS A 106 -67.36 -37.59 34.94
N HIS A 107 -67.70 -37.36 33.67
CA HIS A 107 -66.81 -36.69 32.71
C HIS A 107 -66.54 -35.23 33.10
N MET A 108 -67.58 -34.47 33.45
CA MET A 108 -67.45 -33.09 33.94
C MET A 108 -66.65 -33.02 35.24
N ARG A 109 -66.77 -34.02 36.12
CA ARG A 109 -65.94 -34.13 37.33
C ARG A 109 -64.45 -34.20 36.99
N VAL A 110 -64.06 -34.97 35.97
CA VAL A 110 -62.66 -35.02 35.50
C VAL A 110 -62.19 -33.64 35.04
N VAL A 111 -62.99 -32.93 34.23
CA VAL A 111 -62.67 -31.58 33.77
C VAL A 111 -62.52 -30.59 34.94
N LEU A 112 -63.45 -30.63 35.91
CA LEU A 112 -63.43 -29.78 37.08
C LEU A 112 -62.22 -30.07 37.99
N LEU A 113 -61.87 -31.33 38.20
CA LEU A 113 -60.70 -31.74 38.98
C LEU A 113 -59.40 -31.28 38.31
N GLN A 114 -59.27 -31.46 36.98
CA GLN A 114 -58.11 -30.97 36.24
C GLN A 114 -57.99 -29.45 36.30
N ARG A 115 -59.10 -28.72 36.15
CA ARG A 115 -59.09 -27.26 36.29
C ARG A 115 -58.79 -26.80 37.71
N LEU A 116 -59.22 -27.55 38.74
CA LEU A 116 -58.86 -27.28 40.12
C LEU A 116 -57.36 -27.51 40.37
N ASP A 117 -56.79 -28.58 39.81
CA ASP A 117 -55.35 -28.86 39.87
C ASP A 117 -54.55 -27.75 39.16
N ARG A 118 -55.01 -27.30 37.99
CA ARG A 118 -54.43 -26.16 37.25
C ARG A 118 -54.58 -24.84 38.03
N LEU A 119 -55.73 -24.56 38.63
CA LEU A 119 -55.96 -23.37 39.46
C LEU A 119 -54.99 -23.33 40.64
N ASN A 120 -54.83 -24.44 41.34
CA ASN A 120 -53.86 -24.54 42.44
C ASN A 120 -52.43 -24.34 41.94
N THR A 121 -52.09 -24.91 40.77
CA THR A 121 -50.79 -24.68 40.12
C THR A 121 -50.60 -23.19 39.79
N TYR A 122 -51.62 -22.50 39.27
CA TYR A 122 -51.57 -21.08 38.95
C TYR A 122 -51.35 -20.21 40.20
N VAL A 123 -52.03 -20.53 41.31
CA VAL A 123 -51.85 -19.84 42.59
C VAL A 123 -50.43 -20.04 43.14
N GLU A 124 -49.83 -21.21 42.97
CA GLU A 124 -48.42 -21.46 43.33
C GLU A 124 -47.45 -20.71 42.42
N LEU A 125 -47.72 -20.72 41.11
CA LEU A 125 -46.96 -19.99 40.10
C LEU A 125 -46.91 -18.48 40.41
N CYS A 126 -48.04 -17.88 40.79
CA CYS A 126 -48.11 -16.44 41.13
C CYS A 126 -47.19 -16.08 42.31
N LYS A 127 -46.93 -17.01 43.23
CA LYS A 127 -46.04 -16.79 44.39
C LYS A 127 -44.57 -16.81 44.01
N GLU A 128 -44.23 -17.48 42.91
CA GLU A 128 -42.86 -17.64 42.41
C GLU A 128 -42.53 -16.62 41.31
N MET A 129 -43.44 -15.68 41.01
CA MET A 129 -43.18 -14.59 40.07
C MET A 129 -42.06 -13.67 40.60
N PRO A 130 -41.19 -13.14 39.74
CA PRO A 130 -40.15 -12.21 40.14
C PRO A 130 -40.74 -10.94 40.80
N ASP A 131 -40.05 -10.41 41.80
CA ASP A 131 -40.39 -9.13 42.44
C ASP A 131 -40.17 -7.98 41.44
N VAL A 132 -41.15 -7.09 41.26
CA VAL A 132 -40.96 -5.86 40.46
C VAL A 132 -40.42 -4.77 41.38
N GLU A 133 -39.23 -4.24 41.07
CA GLU A 133 -38.81 -2.95 41.62
C GLU A 133 -39.68 -1.85 41.01
N GLN A 134 -40.67 -1.36 41.76
CA GLN A 134 -41.37 -0.13 41.39
C GLN A 134 -40.37 1.04 41.44
N LYS A 135 -39.80 1.42 40.29
CA LYS A 135 -39.33 2.79 40.09
C LYS A 135 -40.55 3.68 40.21
N GLY A 136 -40.70 4.36 41.35
CA GLY A 136 -41.81 5.27 41.59
C GLY A 136 -41.92 6.29 40.46
N GLU A 137 -43.09 6.37 39.86
CA GLU A 137 -43.52 7.41 38.95
C GLU A 137 -43.66 8.74 39.72
N GLU A 138 -42.54 9.39 40.04
CA GLU A 138 -42.50 10.83 40.25
C GLU A 138 -41.25 11.40 39.55
N GLN A 139 -41.51 12.30 38.60
CA GLN A 139 -40.59 13.22 37.89
C GLN A 139 -40.07 12.79 36.51
N GLU A 140 -40.91 13.12 35.52
CA GLU A 140 -40.59 13.32 34.10
C GLU A 140 -39.81 14.64 33.82
N GLU A 141 -39.07 15.19 34.80
CA GLU A 141 -38.24 16.39 34.62
C GLU A 141 -36.86 16.23 35.29
N ALA A 142 -36.00 15.38 34.71
CA ALA A 142 -34.55 15.40 34.92
C ALA A 142 -33.83 14.68 33.76
N LEU A 143 -34.05 15.17 32.53
CA LEU A 143 -33.09 14.98 31.46
C LEU A 143 -32.04 16.08 31.61
N ASP A 144 -31.00 15.82 32.42
CA ASP A 144 -29.66 16.43 32.36
C ASP A 144 -28.87 16.08 33.63
N GLU A 145 -28.28 14.87 33.71
CA GLU A 145 -27.06 14.57 34.48
C GLU A 145 -26.66 13.10 34.23
N TRP A 146 -25.93 12.87 33.14
CA TRP A 146 -25.14 11.66 32.91
C TRP A 146 -23.68 12.09 32.87
N ASP A 147 -23.12 12.43 34.03
CA ASP A 147 -21.72 12.82 34.17
C ASP A 147 -21.11 12.31 35.49
N ASP A 148 -21.44 11.08 35.88
CA ASP A 148 -20.68 10.35 36.92
C ASP A 148 -20.01 9.11 36.32
N ASP A 149 -18.74 9.31 36.01
CA ASP A 149 -17.74 8.33 35.61
C ASP A 149 -17.56 7.25 36.70
N PRO A 150 -17.81 5.96 36.41
CA PRO A 150 -17.68 4.87 37.37
C PRO A 150 -16.22 4.52 37.77
N TRP A 151 -15.23 5.32 37.37
CA TRP A 151 -13.79 5.07 37.63
C TRP A 151 -13.09 6.14 38.49
N GLY A 152 -13.82 6.99 39.21
CA GLY A 152 -13.24 7.93 40.17
C GLY A 152 -12.83 7.27 41.50
N GLU A 153 -11.54 7.35 41.86
CA GLU A 153 -11.00 6.90 43.15
C GLU A 153 -11.40 7.81 44.34
N GLU A 154 -11.67 7.14 45.47
CA GLU A 154 -11.64 7.57 46.89
C GLU A 154 -12.57 8.71 47.40
N SER A 155 -13.50 8.34 48.29
CA SER A 155 -13.40 8.62 49.75
C SER A 155 -14.68 8.23 50.49
N GLY A 156 -14.54 7.50 51.60
CA GLY A 156 -15.65 6.98 52.38
C GLY A 156 -16.22 7.98 53.39
N GLU A 157 -17.53 7.88 53.64
CA GLU A 157 -18.21 8.08 54.93
C GLU A 157 -19.68 7.57 54.86
N PRO A 158 -20.36 7.31 56.00
CA PRO A 158 -21.25 6.15 56.13
C PRO A 158 -22.71 6.36 55.74
N SER A 159 -23.29 5.26 55.27
CA SER A 159 -24.69 5.01 54.93
C SER A 159 -25.69 5.39 56.03
N THR A 160 -26.69 6.19 55.65
CA THR A 160 -27.96 6.39 56.36
C THR A 160 -28.93 5.23 56.08
N PRO A 161 -29.90 4.94 56.98
CA PRO A 161 -30.64 3.67 56.95
C PRO A 161 -31.71 3.64 55.86
N LEU A 162 -31.82 2.48 55.21
CA LEU A 162 -32.82 2.16 54.18
C LEU A 162 -34.25 2.47 54.65
N THR A 163 -34.92 3.34 53.90
CA THR A 163 -36.39 3.40 53.82
C THR A 163 -36.93 2.13 53.17
N THR A 164 -37.89 1.51 53.84
CA THR A 164 -38.56 0.27 53.46
C THR A 164 -39.42 0.49 52.21
N THR A 165 -38.93 0.04 51.05
CA THR A 165 -39.70 -0.08 49.81
C THR A 165 -40.72 -1.21 49.94
N LYS A 166 -42.00 -0.91 49.69
CA LYS A 166 -43.08 -1.91 49.60
C LYS A 166 -42.86 -2.74 48.32
N ARG A 167 -42.66 -4.05 48.46
CA ARG A 167 -42.55 -4.99 47.34
C ARG A 167 -43.95 -5.34 46.82
N SER A 168 -44.15 -5.24 45.51
CA SER A 168 -45.31 -5.79 44.80
C SER A 168 -44.82 -6.91 43.86
N THR A 169 -45.43 -8.09 43.95
CA THR A 169 -45.16 -9.24 43.08
C THR A 169 -45.66 -8.96 41.66
N ALA A 170 -44.88 -9.33 40.63
CA ALA A 170 -45.28 -9.17 39.23
C ALA A 170 -46.57 -9.97 38.93
N GLU A 171 -47.45 -9.40 38.10
CA GLU A 171 -48.59 -10.15 37.55
C GLU A 171 -48.13 -11.17 36.51
N PRO A 172 -48.71 -12.37 36.47
CA PRO A 172 -48.37 -13.39 35.48
C PRO A 172 -48.73 -12.91 34.05
N PRO A 173 -47.93 -13.29 33.04
CA PRO A 173 -48.14 -12.87 31.64
C PRO A 173 -49.39 -13.50 30.98
N ILE A 174 -50.13 -14.34 31.71
CA ILE A 174 -51.34 -15.01 31.25
C ILE A 174 -52.41 -14.94 32.34
N SER A 175 -53.64 -14.61 31.95
CA SER A 175 -54.78 -14.59 32.88
C SER A 175 -55.14 -16.01 33.33
N LEU A 176 -55.81 -16.13 34.48
CA LEU A 176 -56.20 -17.43 35.01
C LEU A 176 -57.18 -18.15 34.07
N SER A 177 -58.13 -17.43 33.48
CA SER A 177 -59.07 -17.97 32.48
C SER A 177 -58.35 -18.61 31.29
N LEU A 178 -57.40 -17.90 30.68
CA LEU A 178 -56.58 -18.41 29.58
C LEU A 178 -55.65 -19.54 30.01
N PHE A 179 -55.14 -19.50 31.25
CA PHE A 179 -54.33 -20.57 31.81
C PHE A 179 -55.13 -21.84 32.02
N LEU A 180 -56.44 -21.79 32.29
CA LEU A 180 -57.28 -22.99 32.47
C LEU A 180 -57.72 -23.59 31.13
N GLU A 181 -57.83 -22.78 30.09
CA GLU A 181 -58.30 -23.18 28.76
C GLU A 181 -57.16 -23.73 27.87
N ASN A 182 -56.03 -23.03 27.78
CA ASN A 182 -54.96 -23.35 26.83
C ASN A 182 -54.14 -24.59 27.22
N ASP A 183 -53.33 -25.11 26.30
CA ASP A 183 -52.41 -26.22 26.58
C ASP A 183 -51.19 -25.76 27.42
N LEU A 184 -50.68 -26.63 28.29
CA LEU A 184 -49.56 -26.32 29.19
C LEU A 184 -48.21 -26.21 28.47
N LEU A 185 -48.03 -26.86 27.32
CA LEU A 185 -46.78 -26.81 26.57
C LEU A 185 -46.48 -25.40 26.02
N PRO A 186 -47.37 -24.74 25.24
CA PRO A 186 -47.17 -23.36 24.79
C PRO A 186 -47.00 -22.37 25.95
N ILE A 187 -47.74 -22.57 27.05
CA ILE A 187 -47.61 -21.76 28.26
C ILE A 187 -46.21 -21.91 28.86
N SER A 188 -45.69 -23.13 28.95
CA SER A 188 -44.33 -23.40 29.46
C SER A 188 -43.26 -22.77 28.58
N CYS A 189 -43.41 -22.85 27.25
CA CYS A 189 -42.53 -22.15 26.30
C CYS A 189 -42.60 -20.62 26.45
N LEU A 190 -43.78 -20.06 26.68
CA LEU A 190 -43.95 -18.62 26.95
C LEU A 190 -43.18 -18.21 28.21
N PHE A 191 -43.37 -18.93 29.33
CA PHE A 191 -42.63 -18.65 30.57
C PHE A 191 -41.12 -18.80 30.40
N ALA A 192 -40.65 -19.78 29.63
CA ALA A 192 -39.24 -19.92 29.29
C ALA A 192 -38.72 -18.72 28.48
N SER A 193 -39.46 -18.27 27.46
CA SER A 193 -39.10 -17.14 26.60
C SER A 193 -39.10 -15.79 27.31
N LEU A 194 -39.87 -15.65 28.40
CA LEU A 194 -39.96 -14.47 29.25
C LEU A 194 -39.06 -14.57 30.49
N GLU A 195 -38.15 -15.55 30.54
CA GLU A 195 -37.18 -15.76 31.64
C GLU A 195 -37.82 -15.94 33.02
N CYS A 196 -39.07 -16.41 33.06
CA CYS A 196 -39.82 -16.65 34.28
C CYS A 196 -39.59 -18.09 34.79
N TYR A 197 -38.37 -18.36 35.28
CA TYR A 197 -37.93 -19.72 35.63
C TYR A 197 -38.58 -20.29 36.89
N GLY A 198 -38.90 -19.47 37.89
CA GLY A 198 -39.60 -19.90 39.10
C GLY A 198 -40.98 -20.49 38.81
N PRO A 199 -41.86 -19.76 38.09
CA PRO A 199 -43.15 -20.28 37.64
C PRO A 199 -43.02 -21.51 36.73
N LEU A 200 -42.04 -21.52 35.82
CA LEU A 200 -41.76 -22.66 34.95
C LEU A 200 -41.39 -23.92 35.72
N ARG A 201 -40.59 -23.78 36.80
CA ARG A 201 -40.24 -24.88 37.70
C ARG A 201 -41.47 -25.48 38.37
N VAL A 202 -42.42 -24.65 38.80
CA VAL A 202 -43.70 -25.12 39.37
C VAL A 202 -44.47 -25.92 38.32
N LEU A 203 -44.59 -25.42 37.10
CA LEU A 203 -45.28 -26.14 36.01
C LEU A 203 -44.66 -27.52 35.74
N LEU A 204 -43.33 -27.58 35.58
CA LEU A 204 -42.60 -28.81 35.31
C LEU A 204 -42.67 -29.81 36.47
N ALA A 205 -42.67 -29.34 37.73
CA ALA A 205 -42.78 -30.21 38.90
C ALA A 205 -44.21 -30.76 39.11
N ARG A 206 -45.23 -29.92 38.91
CA ARG A 206 -46.65 -30.30 39.12
C ARG A 206 -47.22 -31.13 37.97
N HIS A 207 -46.82 -30.84 36.73
CA HIS A 207 -47.33 -31.49 35.50
C HIS A 207 -46.24 -32.29 34.78
N SER A 208 -45.32 -32.90 35.54
CA SER A 208 -44.14 -33.59 34.99
C SER A 208 -44.50 -34.70 34.01
N SER A 209 -45.52 -35.52 34.28
CA SER A 209 -45.94 -36.61 33.40
C SER A 209 -46.36 -36.14 32.00
N TYR A 210 -46.87 -34.91 31.90
CA TYR A 210 -47.31 -34.30 30.65
C TYR A 210 -46.18 -33.52 29.94
N LEU A 211 -45.41 -32.73 30.70
CA LEU A 211 -44.40 -31.82 30.12
C LEU A 211 -43.03 -32.48 29.92
N TRP A 212 -42.73 -33.58 30.60
CA TRP A 212 -41.44 -34.27 30.53
C TRP A 212 -41.00 -34.65 29.11
N PRO A 213 -41.88 -35.21 28.24
CA PRO A 213 -41.51 -35.53 26.87
C PRO A 213 -41.09 -34.29 26.06
N SER A 214 -41.58 -33.11 26.40
CA SER A 214 -41.33 -31.86 25.69
C SER A 214 -40.29 -30.94 26.37
N ARG A 215 -39.52 -31.47 27.34
CA ARG A 215 -38.55 -30.67 28.12
C ARG A 215 -37.51 -29.94 27.26
N PHE A 216 -37.01 -30.57 26.19
CA PHE A 216 -36.02 -29.93 25.31
C PHE A 216 -36.64 -28.80 24.49
N THR A 217 -37.90 -28.94 24.05
CA THR A 217 -38.66 -27.88 23.37
C THR A 217 -38.83 -26.66 24.28
N ILE A 218 -39.15 -26.89 25.56
CA ILE A 218 -39.27 -25.84 26.58
C ILE A 218 -37.91 -25.16 26.82
N LEU A 219 -36.84 -25.94 27.03
CA LEU A 219 -35.50 -25.40 27.26
C LEU A 219 -34.93 -24.66 26.04
N ASN A 220 -35.24 -25.10 24.82
CA ASN A 220 -34.86 -24.41 23.60
C ASN A 220 -35.57 -23.05 23.45
N SER A 221 -36.69 -22.84 24.14
CA SER A 221 -37.44 -21.58 24.15
C SER A 221 -36.83 -20.53 25.09
N VAL A 222 -35.85 -20.90 25.92
CA VAL A 222 -35.10 -19.94 26.74
C VAL A 222 -34.29 -19.02 25.81
N PRO A 223 -34.30 -17.68 26.01
CA PRO A 223 -33.55 -16.74 25.19
C PRO A 223 -32.05 -17.04 25.17
N GLU A 224 -31.36 -16.65 24.09
CA GLU A 224 -29.95 -16.98 23.87
C GLU A 224 -28.99 -16.19 24.77
N HIS A 225 -29.45 -15.06 25.31
CA HIS A 225 -28.69 -14.20 26.21
C HIS A 225 -28.84 -14.57 27.70
N ALA A 226 -29.81 -15.44 28.02
CA ALA A 226 -30.07 -15.85 29.39
C ALA A 226 -28.90 -16.62 29.99
N HIS A 227 -28.50 -16.26 31.21
CA HIS A 227 -27.37 -16.92 31.86
C HIS A 227 -27.80 -18.29 32.44
N PRO A 228 -27.05 -19.38 32.18
CA PRO A 228 -27.40 -20.73 32.65
C PRO A 228 -27.60 -20.88 34.16
N SER A 229 -26.95 -20.02 34.97
CA SER A 229 -27.15 -20.00 36.42
C SER A 229 -28.59 -19.69 36.84
N ASP A 230 -29.34 -18.92 36.04
CA ASP A 230 -30.67 -18.44 36.41
C ASP A 230 -31.72 -19.54 36.28
N TYR A 231 -31.47 -20.54 35.44
CA TYR A 231 -32.33 -21.69 35.18
C TYR A 231 -31.64 -23.03 35.35
N ARG A 232 -30.51 -23.07 36.08
CA ARG A 232 -29.69 -24.28 36.29
C ARG A 232 -30.47 -25.48 36.83
N ASP A 233 -31.51 -25.22 37.64
CA ASP A 233 -32.34 -26.25 38.26
C ASP A 233 -33.27 -26.94 37.23
N LEU A 234 -33.45 -26.33 36.05
CA LEU A 234 -34.24 -26.85 34.94
C LEU A 234 -33.38 -27.55 33.89
N MET A 235 -32.06 -27.38 33.94
CA MET A 235 -31.15 -27.93 32.94
C MET A 235 -30.99 -29.45 33.09
N PRO A 236 -30.73 -30.17 31.98
CA PRO A 236 -30.54 -31.62 32.03
C PRO A 236 -29.28 -32.01 32.82
N ASN A 237 -29.45 -32.92 33.78
CA ASN A 237 -28.39 -33.46 34.65
C ASN A 237 -28.19 -34.95 34.39
N LEU A 238 -26.95 -35.45 34.58
CA LEU A 238 -26.60 -36.86 34.36
C LEU A 238 -26.39 -37.60 35.69
N ASP A 239 -26.96 -38.80 35.82
CA ASP A 239 -26.65 -39.69 36.94
C ASP A 239 -25.27 -40.34 36.71
N PRO A 240 -24.27 -40.10 37.59
CA PRO A 240 -22.92 -40.61 37.42
C PRO A 240 -22.83 -42.14 37.49
N THR A 241 -23.85 -42.82 38.03
CA THR A 241 -23.86 -44.28 38.16
C THR A 241 -24.48 -44.99 36.96
N THR A 242 -25.50 -44.40 36.35
CA THR A 242 -26.26 -45.00 35.25
C THR A 242 -25.94 -44.39 33.88
N ASN A 243 -25.28 -43.22 33.82
CA ASN A 243 -25.04 -42.44 32.60
C ASN A 243 -26.33 -42.09 31.83
N ILE A 244 -27.41 -41.90 32.58
CA ILE A 244 -28.73 -41.55 32.06
C ILE A 244 -29.18 -40.24 32.72
N GLU A 245 -29.97 -39.45 32.01
CA GLU A 245 -30.56 -38.22 32.50
C GLU A 245 -31.38 -38.42 33.78
N ILE A 246 -31.22 -37.51 34.74
CA ILE A 246 -32.00 -37.48 35.98
C ILE A 246 -33.31 -36.72 35.72
N PRO A 247 -34.48 -37.35 35.84
CA PRO A 247 -35.75 -36.65 35.71
C PRO A 247 -36.00 -35.71 36.88
N LEU A 248 -36.68 -34.59 36.61
CA LEU A 248 -37.11 -33.67 37.65
C LEU A 248 -38.04 -34.38 38.64
N THR A 249 -37.83 -34.14 39.94
CA THR A 249 -38.64 -34.76 41.01
C THR A 249 -40.12 -34.39 40.82
N PRO A 250 -41.01 -35.36 40.54
CA PRO A 250 -42.43 -35.09 40.36
C PRO A 250 -43.05 -34.72 41.71
N ALA A 251 -43.84 -33.65 41.73
CA ALA A 251 -44.59 -33.19 42.90
C ALA A 251 -46.10 -33.13 42.57
N PRO A 252 -46.74 -34.28 42.30
CA PRO A 252 -48.15 -34.30 41.91
C PRO A 252 -49.02 -33.66 43.00
N LEU A 253 -50.09 -32.98 42.58
CA LEU A 253 -50.95 -32.24 43.51
C LEU A 253 -51.81 -33.17 44.38
N ARG A 254 -52.11 -34.37 43.87
CA ARG A 254 -52.92 -35.40 44.54
C ARG A 254 -52.11 -36.69 44.67
N SER A 255 -52.17 -37.32 45.84
CA SER A 255 -51.46 -38.57 46.15
C SER A 255 -52.12 -39.81 45.54
N THR A 256 -53.44 -39.76 45.33
CA THR A 256 -54.23 -40.80 44.67
C THR A 256 -55.18 -40.17 43.65
N PRO A 257 -55.32 -40.72 42.43
CA PRO A 257 -56.27 -40.22 41.45
C PRO A 257 -57.71 -40.37 41.93
N ASP A 258 -58.61 -39.51 41.47
CA ASP A 258 -60.05 -39.65 41.76
C ASP A 258 -60.61 -40.86 41.02
N TRP A 259 -61.66 -41.49 41.57
CA TRP A 259 -62.31 -42.63 40.93
C TRP A 259 -62.74 -42.32 39.50
N SER A 260 -63.24 -41.11 39.24
CA SER A 260 -63.67 -40.67 37.90
C SER A 260 -62.53 -40.58 36.87
N GLU A 261 -61.27 -40.49 37.31
CA GLU A 261 -60.09 -40.38 36.44
C GLU A 261 -59.42 -41.72 36.16
N THR A 262 -59.91 -42.80 36.77
CA THR A 262 -59.39 -44.16 36.55
C THR A 262 -59.58 -44.60 35.10
N PRO A 263 -58.65 -45.39 34.54
CA PRO A 263 -58.73 -45.83 33.15
C PRO A 263 -60.01 -46.63 32.87
N ASP A 264 -60.49 -47.40 33.85
CA ASP A 264 -61.71 -48.20 33.76
C ASP A 264 -62.97 -47.32 33.60
N VAL A 265 -63.05 -46.21 34.34
CA VAL A 265 -64.17 -45.26 34.23
C VAL A 265 -64.11 -44.50 32.91
N ARG A 266 -62.92 -44.07 32.46
CA ARG A 266 -62.75 -43.40 31.17
C ARG A 266 -63.14 -44.31 30.00
N ALA A 267 -62.64 -45.54 30.00
CA ALA A 267 -63.00 -46.56 29.01
C ALA A 267 -64.51 -46.86 29.04
N ALA A 268 -65.13 -46.94 30.22
CA ALA A 268 -66.56 -47.16 30.34
C ALA A 268 -67.39 -45.99 29.78
N ILE A 269 -66.96 -44.74 29.97
CA ILE A 269 -67.61 -43.56 29.40
C ILE A 269 -67.47 -43.58 27.86
N GLU A 270 -66.28 -43.83 27.32
CA GLU A 270 -66.04 -43.94 25.87
C GLU A 270 -66.88 -45.05 25.23
N THR A 271 -66.92 -46.23 25.84
CA THR A 271 -67.71 -47.38 25.38
C THR A 271 -69.21 -47.14 25.48
N SER A 272 -69.67 -46.30 26.41
CA SER A 272 -71.09 -45.97 26.59
C SER A 272 -71.66 -45.08 25.48
N GLN A 273 -70.81 -44.44 24.65
CA GLN A 273 -71.18 -43.53 23.56
C GLN A 273 -72.11 -42.38 23.97
N VAL A 274 -72.02 -41.93 25.23
CA VAL A 274 -72.77 -40.77 25.71
C VAL A 274 -72.19 -39.50 25.09
N ASP A 275 -73.05 -38.61 24.61
CA ASP A 275 -72.65 -37.31 24.06
C ASP A 275 -72.04 -36.44 25.16
N LEU A 276 -70.72 -36.19 25.07
CA LEU A 276 -69.97 -35.43 26.06
C LEU A 276 -70.01 -33.94 25.70
N VAL A 277 -70.45 -33.13 26.65
CA VAL A 277 -70.72 -31.69 26.46
C VAL A 277 -69.43 -30.86 26.32
N VAL A 278 -68.30 -31.37 26.84
CA VAL A 278 -67.05 -30.62 26.96
C VAL A 278 -65.89 -31.50 26.51
N GLU A 279 -65.23 -31.11 25.42
CA GLU A 279 -63.99 -31.76 24.99
C GLU A 279 -62.81 -31.26 25.84
N LEU A 280 -61.95 -32.17 26.27
CA LEU A 280 -60.69 -31.82 26.92
C LEU A 280 -59.79 -31.10 25.91
N PRO A 281 -58.97 -30.11 26.33
CA PRO A 281 -58.03 -29.45 25.43
C PRO A 281 -57.19 -30.49 24.70
N ALA A 282 -57.17 -30.44 23.37
CA ALA A 282 -56.34 -31.34 22.58
C ALA A 282 -54.88 -31.12 22.97
N SER A 283 -54.19 -32.19 23.38
CA SER A 283 -52.76 -32.13 23.68
C SER A 283 -52.01 -31.73 22.41
N SER A 284 -51.21 -30.67 22.48
CA SER A 284 -50.38 -30.26 21.35
C SER A 284 -49.38 -31.38 21.05
N GLN A 285 -49.39 -31.88 19.82
CA GLN A 285 -48.39 -32.85 19.39
C GLN A 285 -47.03 -32.15 19.28
N ASP A 286 -46.09 -32.48 20.17
CA ASP A 286 -44.71 -32.04 20.05
C ASP A 286 -43.96 -32.92 19.03
N PRO A 287 -43.49 -32.36 17.90
CA PRO A 287 -42.70 -33.10 16.92
C PRO A 287 -41.33 -33.55 17.48
N GLN A 288 -40.86 -32.97 18.59
CA GLN A 288 -39.61 -33.30 19.28
C GLN A 288 -39.87 -33.98 20.64
N SER A 289 -40.95 -34.76 20.75
CA SER A 289 -41.25 -35.50 21.97
C SER A 289 -40.19 -36.57 22.28
N HIS A 290 -39.60 -36.49 23.48
CA HIS A 290 -38.59 -37.40 24.03
C HIS A 290 -39.05 -38.00 25.37
N PRO A 291 -39.88 -39.05 25.38
CA PRO A 291 -40.47 -39.57 26.62
C PRO A 291 -39.46 -40.27 27.54
N GLU A 292 -38.43 -40.90 26.97
CA GLU A 292 -37.40 -41.59 27.73
C GLU A 292 -36.31 -40.61 28.23
N PRO A 293 -35.69 -40.88 29.39
CA PRO A 293 -34.51 -40.14 29.84
C PRO A 293 -33.37 -40.25 28.82
N ALA A 294 -32.75 -39.12 28.49
CA ALA A 294 -31.70 -39.06 27.49
C ALA A 294 -30.40 -39.73 27.95
N SER A 295 -29.68 -40.31 26.99
CA SER A 295 -28.33 -40.82 27.20
C SER A 295 -27.31 -39.68 27.35
N ALA A 296 -26.15 -39.99 27.95
CA ALA A 296 -25.04 -39.04 28.07
C ALA A 296 -24.61 -38.42 26.71
N THR A 297 -24.68 -39.19 25.62
CA THR A 297 -24.35 -38.70 24.27
C THR A 297 -25.38 -37.74 23.72
N GLU A 298 -26.68 -38.02 23.91
CA GLU A 298 -27.77 -37.15 23.45
C GLU A 298 -27.77 -35.82 24.23
N LEU A 299 -27.51 -35.87 25.54
CA LEU A 299 -27.32 -34.66 26.34
C LEU A 299 -26.12 -33.86 25.86
N ALA A 300 -24.97 -34.49 25.63
CA ALA A 300 -23.78 -33.80 25.10
C ALA A 300 -24.07 -33.13 23.74
N GLU A 301 -24.82 -33.79 22.86
CA GLU A 301 -25.25 -33.21 21.57
C GLU A 301 -26.22 -32.04 21.74
N TRP A 302 -27.13 -32.11 22.71
CA TRP A 302 -28.04 -30.99 23.02
C TRP A 302 -27.28 -29.77 23.51
N TYR A 303 -26.34 -29.91 24.45
CA TYR A 303 -25.49 -28.81 24.93
C TYR A 303 -24.66 -28.20 23.79
N LYS A 304 -24.08 -29.02 22.91
CA LYS A 304 -23.34 -28.55 21.73
C LYS A 304 -24.23 -27.75 20.77
N ARG A 305 -25.41 -28.28 20.43
CA ARG A 305 -26.39 -27.58 19.58
C ARG A 305 -26.83 -26.24 20.19
N ARG A 306 -27.03 -26.19 21.50
CA ARG A 306 -27.38 -24.94 22.21
C ARG A 306 -26.27 -23.91 22.09
N VAL A 307 -25.01 -24.31 22.26
CA VAL A 307 -23.84 -23.43 22.06
C VAL A 307 -23.75 -22.92 20.63
N ASP A 308 -23.85 -23.80 19.65
CA ASP A 308 -23.76 -23.42 18.23
C ASP A 308 -24.87 -22.41 17.88
N TYR A 309 -26.07 -22.59 18.46
CA TYR A 309 -27.18 -21.67 18.32
C TYR A 309 -26.88 -20.30 18.97
N VAL A 310 -26.39 -20.24 20.21
CA VAL A 310 -26.02 -18.98 20.88
C VAL A 310 -24.94 -18.23 20.10
N ILE A 311 -23.88 -18.92 19.67
CA ILE A 311 -22.77 -18.29 18.94
C ILE A 311 -23.22 -17.78 17.56
N SER A 312 -24.05 -18.53 16.83
CA SER A 312 -24.51 -18.14 15.49
C SER A 312 -25.58 -17.06 15.50
N SER A 313 -26.36 -16.92 16.58
CA SER A 313 -27.44 -15.94 16.71
C SER A 313 -26.97 -14.63 17.34
N THR A 314 -26.30 -14.68 18.49
CA THR A 314 -25.93 -13.48 19.28
C THR A 314 -24.44 -13.22 19.34
N GLY A 315 -23.60 -14.24 19.11
CA GLY A 315 -22.15 -14.13 19.26
C GLY A 315 -21.67 -14.05 20.72
N MET A 316 -22.55 -14.26 21.71
CA MET A 316 -22.21 -14.20 23.15
C MET A 316 -21.42 -15.44 23.60
N VAL A 317 -20.10 -15.39 23.46
CA VAL A 317 -19.20 -16.53 23.73
C VAL A 317 -19.15 -16.89 25.22
N ASP A 318 -19.33 -15.92 26.11
CA ASP A 318 -19.39 -16.09 27.56
C ASP A 318 -20.61 -16.89 28.01
N ILE A 319 -21.80 -16.64 27.42
CA ILE A 319 -23.01 -17.43 27.67
C ILE A 319 -22.84 -18.86 27.15
N ALA A 320 -22.27 -19.02 25.96
CA ALA A 320 -21.92 -20.32 25.41
C ALA A 320 -20.93 -21.09 26.32
N LEU A 321 -19.90 -20.40 26.83
CA LEU A 321 -18.93 -20.98 27.76
C LEU A 321 -19.60 -21.39 29.08
N ALA A 322 -20.44 -20.53 29.67
CA ALA A 322 -21.17 -20.83 30.90
C ALA A 322 -22.09 -22.05 30.73
N THR A 323 -22.72 -22.19 29.57
CA THR A 323 -23.61 -23.32 29.24
C THR A 323 -22.83 -24.64 29.23
N ILE A 324 -21.65 -24.66 28.62
CA ILE A 324 -20.77 -25.82 28.58
C ILE A 324 -20.15 -26.13 29.94
N GLN A 325 -19.72 -25.11 30.67
CA GLN A 325 -19.19 -25.29 32.03
C GLN A 325 -20.23 -25.87 32.97
N HIS A 326 -21.50 -25.44 32.85
CA HIS A 326 -22.60 -26.06 33.58
C HIS A 326 -22.74 -27.54 33.21
N GLY A 327 -22.86 -27.88 31.92
CA GLY A 327 -22.98 -29.28 31.49
C GLY A 327 -21.80 -30.16 31.94
N ALA A 328 -20.56 -29.65 31.85
CA ALA A 328 -19.37 -30.33 32.33
C ALA A 328 -19.39 -30.55 33.85
N SER A 329 -19.89 -29.57 34.63
CA SER A 329 -20.05 -29.70 36.09
C SER A 329 -21.06 -30.78 36.49
N GLN A 330 -22.00 -31.12 35.60
CA GLN A 330 -22.98 -32.19 35.79
C GLN A 330 -22.47 -33.57 35.31
N GLY A 331 -21.19 -33.68 34.94
CA GLY A 331 -20.57 -34.94 34.53
C GLY A 331 -20.87 -35.37 33.10
N ILE A 332 -21.36 -34.48 32.24
CA ILE A 332 -21.63 -34.79 30.83
C ILE A 332 -20.31 -34.92 30.07
N PRO A 333 -20.05 -36.06 29.40
CA PRO A 333 -18.76 -36.32 28.76
C PRO A 333 -18.53 -35.48 27.51
N HIS A 334 -17.26 -35.30 27.13
CA HIS A 334 -16.81 -34.66 25.89
C HIS A 334 -17.20 -33.17 25.74
N LEU A 335 -17.48 -32.50 26.86
CA LEU A 335 -17.72 -31.04 26.90
C LEU A 335 -16.47 -30.25 27.25
N ASP A 336 -15.48 -30.85 27.91
CA ASP A 336 -14.26 -30.18 28.38
C ASP A 336 -13.44 -29.55 27.23
N GLU A 337 -13.23 -30.28 26.13
CA GLU A 337 -12.48 -29.78 24.97
C GLU A 337 -13.16 -28.57 24.32
N LEU A 338 -14.50 -28.57 24.27
CA LEU A 338 -15.26 -27.44 23.75
C LEU A 338 -15.21 -26.26 24.72
N GLY A 339 -15.32 -26.51 26.03
CA GLY A 339 -15.19 -25.49 27.07
C GLY A 339 -13.82 -24.81 27.05
N GLU A 340 -12.75 -25.58 26.85
CA GLU A 340 -11.40 -25.05 26.73
C GLU A 340 -11.25 -24.15 25.49
N LYS A 341 -11.77 -24.57 24.34
CA LYS A 341 -11.81 -23.76 23.10
C LYS A 341 -12.62 -22.47 23.28
N LEU A 342 -13.81 -22.56 23.87
CA LEU A 342 -14.65 -21.40 24.16
C LEU A 342 -13.99 -20.45 25.14
N SER A 343 -13.23 -20.97 26.12
CA SER A 343 -12.49 -20.13 27.06
C SER A 343 -11.40 -19.32 26.38
N LEU A 344 -10.70 -19.91 25.40
CA LEU A 344 -9.71 -19.20 24.58
C LEU A 344 -10.39 -18.18 23.64
N LEU A 345 -11.47 -18.58 22.97
CA LEU A 345 -12.24 -17.68 22.11
C LEU A 345 -12.82 -16.49 22.90
N ALA A 346 -13.32 -16.72 24.12
CA ALA A 346 -13.83 -15.65 24.99
C ALA A 346 -12.74 -14.62 25.31
N ARG A 347 -11.49 -15.05 25.53
CA ARG A 347 -10.36 -14.13 25.68
C ARG A 347 -10.10 -13.32 24.42
N LEU A 348 -10.24 -13.93 23.24
CA LEU A 348 -10.06 -13.21 21.98
C LEU A 348 -11.15 -12.14 21.81
N VAL A 349 -12.40 -12.46 22.11
CA VAL A 349 -13.55 -11.56 21.91
C VAL A 349 -13.59 -10.43 22.95
N TYR A 350 -13.34 -10.74 24.22
CA TYR A 350 -13.60 -9.81 25.33
C TYR A 350 -12.32 -9.22 25.96
N ASP A 351 -11.18 -9.91 25.92
CA ASP A 351 -9.94 -9.43 26.57
C ASP A 351 -9.00 -8.69 25.61
N THR A 352 -9.20 -8.76 24.28
CA THR A 352 -8.37 -8.02 23.33
C THR A 352 -8.79 -6.56 23.20
N LEU A 353 -7.83 -5.72 22.82
CA LEU A 353 -8.12 -4.33 22.47
C LEU A 353 -9.03 -4.31 21.24
N GLN A 354 -10.18 -3.64 21.36
CA GLN A 354 -11.10 -3.48 20.24
C GLN A 354 -10.71 -2.29 19.36
N PRO A 355 -11.03 -2.34 18.05
CA PRO A 355 -10.76 -1.22 17.16
C PRO A 355 -11.58 0.02 17.58
N GLU A 356 -10.92 1.19 17.60
CA GLU A 356 -11.57 2.46 17.99
C GLU A 356 -12.70 2.90 17.02
N ALA A 357 -12.76 2.33 15.82
CA ALA A 357 -13.76 2.66 14.81
C ALA A 357 -15.04 1.82 14.98
N PRO A 358 -16.22 2.44 15.20
CA PRO A 358 -17.49 1.71 15.30
C PRO A 358 -17.80 1.00 13.97
N GLY A 359 -17.97 -0.32 14.00
CA GLY A 359 -18.25 -1.17 12.83
C GLY A 359 -17.04 -1.87 12.21
N ALA A 360 -15.85 -1.75 12.79
CA ALA A 360 -14.65 -2.50 12.39
C ALA A 360 -14.39 -3.74 13.27
N SER A 361 -15.31 -4.10 14.18
CA SER A 361 -15.18 -5.29 15.03
C SER A 361 -15.25 -6.55 14.18
N ASP A 362 -14.27 -7.43 14.33
CA ASP A 362 -14.28 -8.73 13.70
C ASP A 362 -15.38 -9.61 14.32
N ASP A 363 -16.31 -10.10 13.49
CA ASP A 363 -17.26 -11.12 13.91
C ASP A 363 -16.52 -12.43 14.15
N TRP A 364 -16.48 -12.85 15.41
CA TRP A 364 -15.81 -14.08 15.85
C TRP A 364 -16.82 -15.20 16.02
N THR A 365 -16.69 -16.24 15.19
CA THR A 365 -17.50 -17.46 15.28
C THR A 365 -16.63 -18.67 15.59
N LEU A 366 -17.24 -19.73 16.15
CA LEU A 366 -16.55 -20.98 16.45
C LEU A 366 -16.00 -21.64 15.17
N ASP A 367 -16.73 -21.57 14.07
CA ASP A 367 -16.29 -22.09 12.76
C ASP A 367 -15.07 -21.36 12.23
N ARG A 368 -15.06 -20.02 12.31
CA ARG A 368 -13.91 -19.20 11.92
C ARG A 368 -12.70 -19.55 12.78
N TRP A 369 -12.88 -19.64 14.10
CA TRP A 369 -11.81 -20.03 15.02
C TRP A 369 -11.24 -21.42 14.70
N ASN A 370 -12.11 -22.41 14.46
CA ASN A 370 -11.68 -23.77 14.12
C ASN A 370 -10.96 -23.87 12.76
N ALA A 371 -11.24 -22.96 11.83
CA ALA A 371 -10.58 -22.90 10.53
C ALA A 371 -9.21 -22.20 10.55
N MET A 372 -8.88 -21.48 11.62
CA MET A 372 -7.63 -20.74 11.73
C MET A 372 -6.46 -21.65 12.12
N ASP A 373 -5.31 -21.39 11.48
CA ASP A 373 -4.05 -21.95 11.93
C ASP A 373 -3.55 -21.24 13.22
N PRO A 374 -2.73 -21.91 14.04
CA PRO A 374 -2.24 -21.32 15.28
C PRO A 374 -1.55 -19.96 15.13
N ALA A 375 -0.81 -19.74 14.03
CA ALA A 375 -0.13 -18.46 13.81
C ALA A 375 -1.12 -17.34 13.45
N ALA A 376 -2.24 -17.64 12.78
CA ALA A 376 -3.33 -16.68 12.60
C ALA A 376 -4.01 -16.33 13.93
N VAL A 377 -4.18 -17.27 14.86
CA VAL A 377 -4.75 -16.99 16.18
C VAL A 377 -3.84 -16.07 17.01
N VAL A 378 -2.53 -16.31 17.00
CA VAL A 378 -1.55 -15.40 17.65
C VAL A 378 -1.65 -13.99 17.07
N ARG A 379 -1.76 -13.86 15.74
CA ARG A 379 -1.94 -12.56 15.09
C ARG A 379 -3.28 -11.91 15.44
N ALA A 380 -4.34 -12.68 15.59
CA ALA A 380 -5.65 -12.16 16.00
C ALA A 380 -5.61 -11.59 17.42
N TYR A 381 -4.97 -12.27 18.37
CA TYR A 381 -4.80 -11.75 19.74
C TYR A 381 -4.03 -10.43 19.81
N LEU A 382 -3.13 -10.19 18.85
CA LEU A 382 -2.23 -9.03 18.84
C LEU A 382 -2.59 -8.00 17.77
N ALA A 383 -3.72 -8.16 17.06
CA ALA A 383 -4.08 -7.35 15.90
C ALA A 383 -4.17 -5.84 16.20
N HIS A 384 -4.59 -5.51 17.42
CA HIS A 384 -4.77 -4.14 17.91
C HIS A 384 -3.80 -3.78 19.04
N SER A 385 -2.77 -4.61 19.28
CA SER A 385 -1.76 -4.31 20.28
C SER A 385 -0.91 -3.11 19.87
N THR A 386 -0.57 -2.27 20.84
CA THR A 386 0.30 -1.10 20.66
C THR A 386 1.68 -1.39 21.25
N PRO A 387 2.73 -0.57 20.96
CA PRO A 387 4.05 -0.78 21.54
C PRO A 387 4.08 -0.78 23.07
N THR A 388 3.12 -0.15 23.75
CA THR A 388 3.04 -0.13 25.21
C THR A 388 2.31 -1.35 25.79
N THR A 389 1.39 -1.98 25.03
CA THR A 389 0.58 -3.10 25.53
C THR A 389 1.06 -4.46 25.06
N VAL A 390 1.75 -4.55 23.92
CA VAL A 390 2.10 -5.81 23.26
C VAL A 390 2.80 -6.83 24.17
N SER A 391 3.69 -6.38 25.05
CA SER A 391 4.41 -7.28 25.97
C SER A 391 3.47 -7.93 27.00
N ARG A 392 2.55 -7.13 27.56
CA ARG A 392 1.51 -7.60 28.49
C ARG A 392 0.51 -8.49 27.76
N ASP A 393 0.11 -8.12 26.54
CA ASP A 393 -0.86 -8.86 25.73
C ASP A 393 -0.29 -10.24 25.35
N ILE A 394 1.01 -10.34 25.02
CA ILE A 394 1.68 -11.63 24.80
C ILE A 394 1.63 -12.50 26.06
N GLN A 395 1.97 -11.96 27.24
CA GLN A 395 1.96 -12.74 28.49
C GLN A 395 0.55 -13.16 28.91
N ARG A 396 -0.44 -12.26 28.75
CA ARG A 396 -1.82 -12.50 29.19
C ARG A 396 -2.60 -13.35 28.19
N LEU A 397 -2.42 -13.19 26.88
CA LEU A 397 -3.29 -13.79 25.86
C LEU A 397 -2.59 -14.89 25.07
N VAL A 398 -1.40 -14.59 24.54
CA VAL A 398 -0.70 -15.51 23.64
C VAL A 398 -0.07 -16.68 24.39
N MET A 399 0.65 -16.44 25.49
CA MET A 399 1.33 -17.52 26.22
C MET A 399 0.36 -18.59 26.76
N PRO A 400 -0.79 -18.25 27.40
CA PRO A 400 -1.78 -19.25 27.79
C PRO A 400 -2.31 -20.08 26.62
N TYR A 401 -2.57 -19.44 25.47
CA TYR A 401 -2.98 -20.15 24.25
C TYR A 401 -1.91 -21.14 23.77
N LEU A 402 -0.64 -20.74 23.75
CA LEU A 402 0.46 -21.60 23.31
C LEU A 402 0.70 -22.78 24.27
N PHE A 403 0.59 -22.58 25.58
CA PHE A 403 0.68 -23.68 26.56
C PHE A 403 -0.48 -24.66 26.45
N VAL A 404 -1.68 -24.17 26.13
CA VAL A 404 -2.80 -25.04 25.83
C VAL A 404 -2.49 -25.93 24.62
N LEU A 405 -1.99 -25.36 23.51
CA LEU A 405 -1.62 -26.14 22.33
C LEU A 405 -0.51 -27.17 22.62
N GLU A 406 0.50 -26.81 23.41
CA GLU A 406 1.55 -27.73 23.88
C GLU A 406 0.93 -28.89 24.67
N SER A 407 0.05 -28.60 25.64
CA SER A 407 -0.64 -29.62 26.43
C SER A 407 -1.53 -30.55 25.60
N HIS A 408 -2.13 -30.05 24.52
CA HIS A 408 -2.89 -30.88 23.57
C HIS A 408 -1.98 -31.81 22.79
N ALA A 409 -0.84 -31.31 22.31
CA ALA A 409 0.15 -32.10 21.59
C ALA A 409 0.71 -33.23 22.49
N GLU A 410 0.95 -32.94 23.77
CA GLU A 410 1.33 -33.94 24.78
C GLU A 410 0.25 -35.01 24.97
N ARG A 411 -1.02 -34.61 25.16
CA ARG A 411 -2.16 -35.54 25.31
C ARG A 411 -2.38 -36.40 24.06
N ALA A 412 -2.13 -35.86 22.88
CA ALA A 412 -2.21 -36.57 21.60
C ALA A 412 -1.02 -37.52 21.35
N GLY A 413 -0.02 -37.55 22.25
CA GLY A 413 1.16 -38.41 22.14
C GLY A 413 2.26 -37.88 21.23
N GLN A 414 2.23 -36.58 20.87
CA GLN A 414 3.23 -35.89 20.07
C GLN A 414 3.76 -34.64 20.80
N PRO A 415 4.54 -34.79 21.89
CA PRO A 415 5.04 -33.64 22.64
C PRO A 415 5.98 -32.77 21.78
N ASP A 416 5.66 -31.48 21.64
CA ASP A 416 6.51 -30.46 20.99
C ASP A 416 6.82 -29.32 21.98
N PRO A 417 7.85 -29.47 22.85
CA PRO A 417 8.22 -28.45 23.83
C PRO A 417 8.78 -27.18 23.18
N GLY A 418 9.09 -27.21 21.87
CA GLY A 418 9.54 -26.06 21.11
C GLY A 418 8.41 -25.21 20.54
N LEU A 419 7.16 -25.68 20.61
CA LEU A 419 6.00 -25.04 19.99
C LEU A 419 5.82 -23.58 20.45
N PRO A 420 5.83 -23.24 21.76
CA PRO A 420 5.56 -21.87 22.18
C PRO A 420 6.60 -20.88 21.66
N ASN A 421 7.89 -21.23 21.76
CA ASN A 421 8.99 -20.40 21.27
C ASN A 421 8.93 -20.25 19.74
N ARG A 422 8.66 -21.34 19.02
CA ARG A 422 8.57 -21.31 17.55
C ARG A 422 7.47 -20.36 17.06
N MET A 423 6.28 -20.43 17.65
CA MET A 423 5.14 -19.57 17.30
C MET A 423 5.38 -18.11 17.67
N LEU A 424 5.94 -17.86 18.86
CA LEU A 424 6.28 -16.49 19.28
C LEU A 424 7.34 -15.88 18.35
N TYR A 425 8.37 -16.65 17.99
CA TYR A 425 9.45 -16.18 17.11
C TYR A 425 8.93 -15.90 15.69
N GLU A 426 8.02 -16.73 15.16
CA GLU A 426 7.37 -16.50 13.88
C GLU A 426 6.57 -15.18 13.86
N TYR A 427 5.86 -14.87 14.94
CA TYR A 427 5.20 -13.58 15.10
C TYR A 427 6.21 -12.41 15.11
N ILE A 428 7.25 -12.48 15.93
CA ILE A 428 8.27 -11.42 16.06
C ILE A 428 8.93 -11.10 14.70
N LEU A 429 9.20 -12.13 13.89
CA LEU A 429 9.82 -11.99 12.57
C LEU A 429 8.91 -11.33 11.52
N THR A 430 7.60 -11.32 11.74
CA THR A 430 6.61 -10.74 10.81
C THR A 430 5.99 -9.43 11.33
N ALA A 431 6.21 -9.11 12.61
CA ALA A 431 5.67 -7.93 13.26
C ALA A 431 6.32 -6.61 12.76
N PRO A 432 5.58 -5.48 12.81
CA PRO A 432 6.15 -4.14 12.61
C PRO A 432 7.28 -3.84 13.60
N LEU A 433 8.29 -3.08 13.14
CA LEU A 433 9.49 -2.77 13.94
C LEU A 433 9.18 -2.14 15.30
N ASP A 434 8.15 -1.29 15.39
CA ASP A 434 7.79 -0.60 16.64
C ASP A 434 7.26 -1.59 17.70
N LEU A 435 6.49 -2.61 17.28
CA LEU A 435 6.05 -3.69 18.16
C LEU A 435 7.21 -4.62 18.52
N THR A 436 8.07 -4.93 17.54
CA THR A 436 9.27 -5.75 17.75
C THR A 436 10.22 -5.09 18.76
N ALA A 437 10.41 -3.77 18.69
CA ALA A 437 11.21 -3.01 19.66
C ALA A 437 10.67 -3.13 21.09
N ALA A 438 9.36 -3.01 21.27
CA ALA A 438 8.73 -3.20 22.58
C ALA A 438 8.90 -4.62 23.13
N ILE A 439 8.84 -5.64 22.27
CA ILE A 439 9.06 -7.04 22.66
C ILE A 439 10.53 -7.25 23.10
N PHE A 440 11.48 -6.65 22.38
CA PHE A 440 12.90 -6.68 22.76
C PHE A 440 13.18 -5.93 24.06
N GLU A 441 12.52 -4.78 24.28
CA GLU A 441 12.62 -4.05 25.54
C GLU A 441 12.11 -4.87 26.74
N ALA A 442 10.99 -5.57 26.57
CA ALA A 442 10.47 -6.51 27.56
C ALA A 442 11.30 -7.81 27.69
N SER A 443 12.34 -7.98 26.88
CA SER A 443 13.25 -9.14 26.90
C SER A 443 14.68 -8.77 27.27
N LYS A 444 14.94 -7.54 27.75
CA LYS A 444 16.29 -7.07 28.10
C LYS A 444 17.03 -8.06 29.02
N PRO A 445 18.32 -8.36 28.75
CA PRO A 445 19.16 -9.20 29.60
C PRO A 445 19.37 -8.68 31.04
N THR A 446 19.01 -7.42 31.31
CA THR A 446 19.03 -6.85 32.67
C THR A 446 17.84 -7.27 33.51
N LEU A 447 16.76 -7.76 32.90
CA LEU A 447 15.55 -8.19 33.59
C LEU A 447 15.70 -9.62 34.15
N PRO A 448 15.01 -9.96 35.26
CA PRO A 448 14.95 -11.34 35.74
C PRO A 448 14.37 -12.30 34.69
N PRO A 449 14.90 -13.54 34.55
CA PRO A 449 14.45 -14.48 33.51
C PRO A 449 12.94 -14.79 33.51
N ALA A 450 12.27 -14.68 34.67
CA ALA A 450 10.84 -14.92 34.80
C ALA A 450 9.98 -13.81 34.18
N GLN A 451 10.52 -12.59 34.03
CA GLN A 451 9.80 -11.44 33.46
C GLN A 451 10.05 -11.28 31.95
N ARG A 452 11.05 -11.99 31.40
CA ARG A 452 11.41 -11.90 29.98
C ARG A 452 10.45 -12.71 29.11
N LEU A 453 10.07 -12.14 27.96
CA LEU A 453 9.35 -12.87 26.92
C LEU A 453 10.27 -13.88 26.24
N ILE A 454 11.46 -13.44 25.81
CA ILE A 454 12.50 -14.32 25.26
C ILE A 454 13.50 -14.61 26.37
N ARG A 455 13.59 -15.88 26.79
CA ARG A 455 14.44 -16.27 27.93
C ARG A 455 15.92 -16.40 27.57
N SER A 456 16.23 -16.78 26.32
CA SER A 456 17.58 -17.04 25.84
C SER A 456 18.22 -15.79 25.25
N ASP A 457 19.37 -15.37 25.80
CA ASP A 457 20.15 -14.24 25.28
C ASP A 457 20.63 -14.49 23.83
N GLU A 458 20.93 -15.74 23.48
CA GLU A 458 21.32 -16.09 22.12
C GLU A 458 20.16 -15.90 21.12
N ASP A 459 18.94 -16.28 21.53
CA ASP A 459 17.77 -16.16 20.65
C ASP A 459 17.38 -14.69 20.45
N ILE A 460 17.54 -13.86 21.48
CA ILE A 460 17.38 -12.40 21.38
C ILE A 460 18.30 -11.85 20.27
N ALA A 461 19.59 -12.19 20.31
CA ALA A 461 20.56 -11.71 19.32
C ALA A 461 20.24 -12.23 17.91
N ARG A 462 19.92 -13.53 17.77
CA ARG A 462 19.56 -14.14 16.47
C ARG A 462 18.31 -13.52 15.86
N LEU A 463 17.27 -13.30 16.67
CA LEU A 463 16.02 -12.68 16.23
C LEU A 463 16.22 -11.22 15.86
N ALA A 464 17.00 -10.47 16.65
CA ALA A 464 17.27 -9.07 16.36
C ALA A 464 18.03 -8.90 15.05
N LEU A 465 19.09 -9.70 14.82
CA LEU A 465 19.82 -9.73 13.56
C LEU A 465 18.90 -10.07 12.37
N ALA A 466 18.04 -11.07 12.52
CA ALA A 466 17.09 -11.46 11.48
C ALA A 466 16.04 -10.38 11.19
N CYS A 467 15.49 -9.72 12.22
CA CYS A 467 14.49 -8.65 12.05
C CYS A 467 15.09 -7.39 11.45
N LEU A 468 16.26 -6.96 11.93
CA LEU A 468 16.92 -5.72 11.49
C LEU A 468 17.42 -5.84 10.05
N TYR A 469 18.13 -6.92 9.70
CA TYR A 469 18.55 -7.15 8.31
C TYR A 469 17.40 -7.55 7.38
N GLY A 470 16.28 -8.05 7.94
CA GLY A 470 15.05 -8.34 7.22
C GLY A 470 14.22 -7.09 6.91
N SER A 471 14.45 -5.97 7.59
CA SER A 471 13.70 -4.74 7.41
C SER A 471 14.15 -3.94 6.18
N ASP A 472 13.18 -3.38 5.46
CA ASP A 472 13.36 -2.46 4.33
C ASP A 472 13.11 -0.99 4.70
N ARG A 473 12.90 -0.69 6.00
CA ARG A 473 12.62 0.67 6.47
C ARG A 473 13.88 1.55 6.38
N LEU A 474 13.68 2.81 5.99
CA LEU A 474 14.74 3.78 5.69
C LEU A 474 14.74 4.98 6.64
N ASP A 475 13.71 5.06 7.48
CA ASP A 475 13.29 6.21 8.28
C ASP A 475 13.26 5.90 9.79
N GLN A 476 13.06 4.64 10.19
CA GLN A 476 12.95 4.21 11.59
C GLN A 476 14.30 3.89 12.26
N TRP A 477 15.34 4.72 12.04
CA TRP A 477 16.67 4.52 12.66
C TRP A 477 16.64 4.51 14.19
N PRO A 478 15.92 5.42 14.88
CA PRO A 478 15.84 5.39 16.34
C PRO A 478 15.27 4.07 16.88
N THR A 479 14.22 3.53 16.24
CA THR A 479 13.62 2.23 16.61
C THR A 479 14.60 1.07 16.38
N MET A 480 15.37 1.10 15.29
CA MET A 480 16.39 0.09 15.04
C MET A 480 17.54 0.14 16.06
N SER A 481 17.97 1.33 16.45
CA SER A 481 18.97 1.52 17.52
C SER A 481 18.42 1.09 18.89
N SER A 482 17.15 1.36 19.21
CA SER A 482 16.56 0.91 20.47
C SER A 482 16.47 -0.61 20.56
N ILE A 483 16.23 -1.32 19.44
CA ILE A 483 16.33 -2.79 19.40
C ILE A 483 17.76 -3.23 19.71
N PHE A 484 18.76 -2.58 19.14
CA PHE A 484 20.18 -2.89 19.37
C PHE A 484 20.59 -2.65 20.84
N GLU A 485 20.12 -1.58 21.48
CA GLU A 485 20.37 -1.29 22.90
C GLU A 485 19.80 -2.35 23.86
N CYS A 486 18.85 -3.16 23.40
CA CYS A 486 18.27 -4.26 24.19
C CYS A 486 19.08 -5.56 24.14
N LEU A 487 20.15 -5.63 23.33
CA LEU A 487 20.88 -6.86 23.06
C LEU A 487 21.92 -7.18 24.15
N PRO A 488 22.25 -8.47 24.35
CA PRO A 488 23.24 -8.89 25.33
C PRO A 488 24.65 -8.42 24.95
N ALA A 489 25.38 -7.94 25.95
CA ALA A 489 26.82 -7.70 25.86
C ALA A 489 27.56 -8.90 26.47
N TRP A 490 28.28 -9.65 25.64
CA TRP A 490 29.11 -10.76 26.10
C TRP A 490 30.58 -10.34 26.22
N ASP A 491 31.18 -10.57 27.38
CA ASP A 491 32.62 -10.36 27.59
C ASP A 491 33.38 -11.63 27.17
N ILE A 492 33.77 -11.69 25.89
CA ILE A 492 34.40 -12.87 25.28
C ILE A 492 35.81 -12.49 24.82
N THR A 493 36.81 -13.28 25.26
CA THR A 493 38.16 -13.21 24.72
C THR A 493 38.15 -13.62 23.25
N ARG A 494 38.38 -12.67 22.34
CA ARG A 494 38.36 -12.88 20.88
C ARG A 494 39.41 -13.92 20.46
N ASN A 495 38.95 -15.08 19.97
CA ASN A 495 39.78 -16.05 19.25
C ASN A 495 39.65 -15.81 17.74
N GLU A 496 40.77 -15.85 17.01
CA GLU A 496 40.82 -15.54 15.57
C GLU A 496 39.90 -16.46 14.73
N ASP A 497 39.87 -17.77 15.02
CA ASP A 497 39.07 -18.76 14.27
C ASP A 497 37.55 -18.49 14.31
N GLN A 498 37.04 -17.86 15.38
CA GLN A 498 35.59 -17.63 15.58
C GLN A 498 35.12 -16.31 14.96
N ALA A 499 36.04 -15.38 14.70
CA ALA A 499 35.76 -14.16 13.95
C ALA A 499 35.50 -14.47 12.47
N ASP A 500 36.21 -15.45 11.93
CA ASP A 500 36.08 -15.90 10.53
C ASP A 500 34.68 -16.51 10.25
N GLU A 501 34.06 -17.21 11.22
CA GLU A 501 32.71 -17.77 11.08
C GLU A 501 31.62 -16.70 10.93
N ALA A 502 31.71 -15.60 11.70
CA ALA A 502 30.77 -14.49 11.57
C ALA A 502 30.98 -13.73 10.26
N ASP A 503 32.23 -13.46 9.89
CA ASP A 503 32.55 -12.73 8.66
C ASP A 503 32.15 -13.54 7.41
N THR A 504 32.30 -14.87 7.44
CA THR A 504 31.83 -15.78 6.37
C THR A 504 30.30 -15.88 6.28
N THR A 505 29.58 -15.88 7.41
CA THR A 505 28.11 -15.86 7.38
C THR A 505 27.57 -14.54 6.84
N ILE A 506 28.13 -13.40 7.24
CA ILE A 506 27.78 -12.08 6.69
C ILE A 506 28.05 -12.00 5.17
N ALA A 507 29.20 -12.52 4.71
CA ALA A 507 29.51 -12.59 3.28
C ALA A 507 28.53 -13.48 2.51
N SER A 508 28.17 -14.64 3.07
CA SER A 508 27.20 -15.56 2.48
C SER A 508 25.79 -14.96 2.42
N LEU A 509 25.41 -14.22 3.47
CA LEU A 509 24.15 -13.47 3.53
C LEU A 509 24.10 -12.37 2.46
N GLY A 510 25.20 -11.67 2.19
CA GLY A 510 25.28 -10.70 1.10
C GLY A 510 24.87 -11.30 -0.25
N ALA A 511 25.41 -12.48 -0.59
CA ALA A 511 25.05 -13.20 -1.81
C ALA A 511 23.60 -13.74 -1.78
N PHE A 512 23.09 -14.13 -0.61
CA PHE A 512 21.73 -14.64 -0.48
C PHE A 512 20.66 -13.54 -0.61
N VAL A 513 20.95 -12.35 -0.08
CA VAL A 513 20.02 -11.22 0.01
C VAL A 513 20.01 -10.36 -1.26
N THR A 514 20.96 -10.55 -2.18
CA THR A 514 20.92 -9.88 -3.49
C THR A 514 19.72 -10.37 -4.33
N PRO A 515 18.86 -9.46 -4.83
CA PRO A 515 17.69 -9.85 -5.61
C PRO A 515 18.09 -10.63 -6.86
N SER A 516 17.51 -11.80 -7.07
CA SER A 516 17.68 -12.61 -8.28
C SER A 516 16.32 -12.87 -8.92
N THR A 517 16.29 -12.91 -10.25
CA THR A 517 15.07 -13.23 -11.03
C THR A 517 14.48 -14.61 -10.72
N THR A 518 15.27 -15.50 -10.10
CA THR A 518 14.89 -16.87 -9.78
C THR A 518 14.49 -17.09 -8.32
N ARG A 519 14.58 -16.08 -7.44
CA ARG A 519 14.32 -16.24 -6.01
C ARG A 519 13.34 -15.18 -5.49
N PRO A 520 12.35 -15.57 -4.66
CA PRO A 520 11.54 -14.61 -3.93
C PRO A 520 12.40 -13.78 -2.97
N ARG A 521 11.87 -12.63 -2.56
CA ARG A 521 12.55 -11.75 -1.58
C ARG A 521 12.79 -12.51 -0.27
N CYS A 522 14.00 -12.38 0.25
CA CYS A 522 14.39 -12.96 1.52
C CYS A 522 13.58 -12.36 2.68
N THR A 523 12.95 -13.22 3.46
CA THR A 523 12.18 -12.88 4.66
C THR A 523 13.07 -12.91 5.91
N ALA A 524 12.64 -12.26 7.00
CA ALA A 524 13.35 -12.35 8.29
C ALA A 524 13.45 -13.80 8.79
N SER A 525 12.44 -14.63 8.53
CA SER A 525 12.48 -16.08 8.81
C SER A 525 13.59 -16.81 8.07
N ASP A 526 13.85 -16.45 6.80
CA ASP A 526 14.95 -17.04 6.04
C ASP A 526 16.31 -16.64 6.62
N LEU A 527 16.45 -15.38 7.06
CA LEU A 527 17.67 -14.88 7.69
C LEU A 527 17.96 -15.57 9.03
N LEU A 528 16.92 -15.85 9.83
CA LEU A 528 17.08 -16.54 11.11
C LEU A 528 17.77 -17.90 10.95
N VAL A 529 17.53 -18.61 9.84
CA VAL A 529 18.17 -19.91 9.55
C VAL A 529 19.70 -19.79 9.50
N PHE A 530 20.24 -18.67 9.00
CA PHE A 530 21.68 -18.43 8.94
C PHE A 530 22.30 -18.09 10.30
N PHE A 531 21.55 -17.46 11.20
CA PHE A 531 22.05 -17.06 12.53
C PHE A 531 21.89 -18.15 13.59
N LYS A 532 20.97 -19.10 13.42
CA LYS A 532 20.79 -20.26 14.33
C LYS A 532 22.07 -21.06 14.62
N PRO A 533 22.91 -21.44 13.64
CA PRO A 533 24.09 -22.25 13.90
C PRO A 533 25.26 -21.48 14.56
N LEU A 534 25.18 -20.14 14.65
CA LEU A 534 26.29 -19.35 15.15
C LEU A 534 26.46 -19.49 16.68
N PRO A 535 27.70 -19.73 17.16
CA PRO A 535 28.01 -19.71 18.58
C PRO A 535 28.01 -18.27 19.14
N ILE A 536 28.00 -18.16 20.47
CA ILE A 536 27.92 -16.87 21.19
C ILE A 536 29.04 -15.89 20.76
N SER A 537 30.26 -16.37 20.52
CA SER A 537 31.38 -15.53 20.09
C SER A 537 31.19 -14.94 18.69
N SER A 538 30.70 -15.74 17.74
CA SER A 538 30.38 -15.28 16.39
C SER A 538 29.12 -14.39 16.37
N LEU A 539 28.16 -14.62 17.28
CA LEU A 539 27.03 -13.71 17.48
C LEU A 539 27.49 -12.35 18.02
N SER A 540 28.38 -12.33 19.02
CA SER A 540 28.99 -11.09 19.53
C SER A 540 29.68 -10.30 18.41
N ARG A 541 30.45 -10.99 17.57
CA ARG A 541 31.07 -10.43 16.37
C ARG A 541 30.05 -9.89 15.36
N ALA A 542 28.93 -10.58 15.14
CA ALA A 542 27.86 -10.11 14.26
C ALA A 542 27.12 -8.87 14.83
N LEU A 543 27.01 -8.75 16.15
CA LEU A 543 26.49 -7.55 16.81
C LEU A 543 27.44 -6.36 16.66
N ASP A 544 28.76 -6.55 16.80
CA ASP A 544 29.75 -5.50 16.52
C ASP A 544 29.65 -4.99 15.06
N ILE A 545 29.38 -5.89 14.10
CA ILE A 545 29.16 -5.53 12.69
C ILE A 545 27.86 -4.75 12.51
N LEU A 546 26.78 -5.20 13.18
CA LEU A 546 25.48 -4.54 13.14
C LEU A 546 25.55 -3.11 13.69
N ASP A 547 26.30 -2.87 14.78
CA ASP A 547 26.51 -1.54 15.36
C ASP A 547 27.09 -0.56 14.31
N ILE A 548 28.13 -0.99 13.61
CA ILE A 548 28.75 -0.20 12.54
C ILE A 548 27.80 0.02 11.37
N HIS A 549 26.96 -0.97 11.03
CA HIS A 549 25.96 -0.82 9.98
C HIS A 549 24.84 0.17 10.38
N LEU A 550 24.40 0.15 11.64
CA LEU A 550 23.42 1.10 12.18
C LEU A 550 23.98 2.52 12.18
N GLU A 551 25.20 2.71 12.71
CA GLU A 551 25.89 4.00 12.69
C GLU A 551 26.10 4.50 11.25
N SER A 552 26.54 3.62 10.35
CA SER A 552 26.73 3.95 8.94
C SER A 552 25.42 4.34 8.25
N GLY A 553 24.34 3.63 8.57
CA GLY A 553 23.01 3.86 8.05
C GLY A 553 22.40 5.18 8.52
N GLU A 554 22.58 5.53 9.79
CA GLU A 554 22.16 6.82 10.34
C GLU A 554 22.89 7.99 9.66
N ILE A 555 24.21 7.86 9.45
CA ILE A 555 25.00 8.87 8.73
C ILE A 555 24.47 9.04 7.30
N LEU A 556 24.20 7.94 6.60
CA LEU A 556 23.66 7.96 5.24
C LEU A 556 22.26 8.60 5.17
N ALA A 557 21.38 8.27 6.12
CA ALA A 557 20.04 8.85 6.22
C ALA A 557 20.08 10.36 6.51
N ARG A 558 20.92 10.78 7.48
CA ARG A 558 21.15 12.20 7.81
C ARG A 558 21.62 13.00 6.60
N ARG A 559 22.40 12.39 5.69
CA ARG A 559 22.86 13.02 4.44
C ARG A 559 21.91 12.87 3.26
N SER A 560 20.65 12.50 3.50
CA SER A 560 19.60 12.33 2.48
C SER A 560 19.91 11.22 1.45
N VAL A 561 20.70 10.21 1.83
CA VAL A 561 21.00 9.03 1.00
C VAL A 561 20.77 7.75 1.81
N PRO A 562 19.56 7.51 2.34
CA PRO A 562 19.31 6.34 3.18
C PRO A 562 19.53 5.04 2.41
N ALA A 563 20.08 4.05 3.09
CA ALA A 563 20.26 2.69 2.61
C ALA A 563 19.61 1.73 3.60
N PRO A 564 18.87 0.70 3.16
CA PRO A 564 18.30 -0.29 4.08
C PRO A 564 19.45 -1.12 4.68
N LEU A 565 19.28 -1.66 5.89
CA LEU A 565 20.35 -2.41 6.56
C LEU A 565 20.89 -3.58 5.73
N ARG A 566 20.02 -4.22 4.94
CA ARG A 566 20.42 -5.28 4.00
C ARG A 566 21.45 -4.83 2.95
N TRP A 567 21.48 -3.54 2.59
CA TRP A 567 22.42 -3.02 1.61
C TRP A 567 23.86 -3.15 2.12
N PHE A 568 24.10 -3.01 3.44
CA PHE A 568 25.43 -3.20 3.99
C PHE A 568 25.93 -4.65 3.82
N LEU A 569 25.04 -5.64 3.97
CA LEU A 569 25.36 -7.04 3.68
C LEU A 569 25.72 -7.26 2.19
N GLN A 570 24.93 -6.66 1.28
CA GLN A 570 25.15 -6.75 -0.16
C GLN A 570 26.46 -6.07 -0.60
N SER A 571 26.76 -4.91 0.00
CA SER A 571 27.94 -4.09 -0.32
C SER A 571 29.23 -4.55 0.34
N ASN A 572 29.18 -5.45 1.33
CA ASN A 572 30.33 -5.88 2.12
C ASN A 572 31.49 -6.41 1.25
N GLY A 573 31.17 -7.04 0.11
CA GLY A 573 32.13 -7.56 -0.86
C GLY A 573 32.21 -6.81 -2.19
N ASP A 574 31.47 -5.70 -2.38
CA ASP A 574 31.35 -5.01 -3.66
C ASP A 574 31.84 -3.55 -3.59
N ALA A 575 33.08 -3.33 -4.02
CA ALA A 575 33.68 -1.99 -4.07
C ALA A 575 32.96 -1.05 -5.06
N ASN A 576 32.27 -1.57 -6.08
CA ASN A 576 31.55 -0.75 -7.06
C ASN A 576 30.26 -0.19 -6.45
N GLU A 577 29.51 -1.01 -5.71
CA GLU A 577 28.31 -0.56 -4.98
C GLU A 577 28.66 0.48 -3.91
N GLN A 578 29.72 0.24 -3.11
CA GLN A 578 30.21 1.23 -2.14
C GLN A 578 30.60 2.55 -2.82
N ARG A 579 31.30 2.48 -3.96
CA ARG A 579 31.67 3.66 -4.76
C ARG A 579 30.44 4.38 -5.32
N ALA A 580 29.42 3.65 -5.79
CA ALA A 580 28.18 4.22 -6.30
C ALA A 580 27.43 4.99 -5.21
N TRP A 581 27.35 4.43 -3.99
CA TRP A 581 26.74 5.11 -2.85
C TRP A 581 27.56 6.30 -2.37
N ALA A 582 28.89 6.20 -2.33
CA ALA A 582 29.76 7.34 -2.02
C ALA A 582 29.58 8.49 -3.03
N ASN A 583 29.45 8.18 -4.33
CA ASN A 583 29.13 9.18 -5.36
C ASN A 583 27.76 9.81 -5.14
N ARG A 584 26.74 9.01 -4.78
CA ARG A 584 25.40 9.50 -4.48
C ARG A 584 25.42 10.42 -3.25
N MET A 585 26.13 10.03 -2.19
CA MET A 585 26.35 10.84 -0.99
C MET A 585 27.01 12.17 -1.35
N ALA A 586 28.13 12.17 -2.08
CA ALA A 586 28.84 13.41 -2.43
C ALA A 586 28.02 14.38 -3.32
N ARG A 587 27.19 13.85 -4.24
CA ARG A 587 26.41 14.67 -5.19
C ARG A 587 25.04 15.11 -4.66
N ARG A 588 24.42 14.33 -3.77
CA ARG A 588 23.09 14.60 -3.20
C ARG A 588 23.15 15.13 -1.76
N ALA A 589 24.34 15.26 -1.19
CA ALA A 589 24.50 15.77 0.17
C ALA A 589 23.81 17.15 0.31
N GLY A 590 22.83 17.19 1.20
CA GLY A 590 22.03 18.37 1.53
C GLY A 590 20.59 18.39 0.97
N GLY A 591 20.17 17.40 0.17
CA GLY A 591 18.78 17.28 -0.27
C GLY A 591 18.20 18.57 -0.88
N THR A 592 16.87 18.67 -0.92
CA THR A 592 16.17 19.93 -1.28
C THR A 592 16.10 20.91 -0.10
N GLU A 593 16.09 20.39 1.12
CA GLU A 593 15.81 21.13 2.35
C GLU A 593 17.08 21.57 3.12
N ASP A 594 18.19 20.83 3.04
CA ASP A 594 19.40 21.03 3.86
C ASP A 594 20.64 21.41 3.02
N ARG A 595 20.49 22.45 2.18
CA ARG A 595 21.52 22.82 1.20
C ARG A 595 22.85 23.21 1.89
N LEU A 596 23.90 22.41 1.69
CA LEU A 596 25.24 22.61 2.26
C LEU A 596 25.91 23.90 1.75
N ASN A 597 25.74 25.04 2.40
CA ASN A 597 26.17 26.34 1.87
C ASN A 597 27.46 26.87 2.49
N THR A 598 27.84 26.40 3.67
CA THR A 598 29.02 26.87 4.38
C THR A 598 30.19 25.92 4.22
N ARG A 599 31.41 26.41 4.47
CA ARG A 599 32.62 25.58 4.49
C ARG A 599 32.52 24.46 5.52
N GLU A 600 31.97 24.77 6.69
CA GLU A 600 31.85 23.82 7.79
C GLU A 600 30.96 22.64 7.39
N ASP A 601 29.84 22.89 6.71
CA ASP A 601 28.93 21.85 6.22
C ASP A 601 29.65 20.81 5.34
N TRP A 602 30.55 21.29 4.47
CA TRP A 602 31.35 20.43 3.59
C TRP A 602 32.50 19.73 4.33
N ASP A 603 33.11 20.37 5.32
CA ASP A 603 34.08 19.72 6.22
C ASP A 603 33.41 18.59 7.02
N TRP A 604 32.18 18.79 7.50
CA TRP A 604 31.37 17.75 8.17
C TRP A 604 31.00 16.60 7.23
N LEU A 605 30.59 16.89 5.98
CA LEU A 605 30.32 15.84 4.98
C LEU A 605 31.57 15.01 4.71
N LEU A 606 32.73 15.65 4.54
CA LEU A 606 33.99 14.94 4.36
C LEU A 606 34.33 14.10 5.59
N GLY A 607 34.10 14.63 6.79
CA GLY A 607 34.23 13.90 8.05
C GLY A 607 33.38 12.62 8.05
N ASP A 608 32.10 12.73 7.70
CA ASP A 608 31.17 11.60 7.62
C ASP A 608 31.60 10.57 6.56
N MET A 609 31.98 11.00 5.35
CA MET A 609 32.47 10.09 4.30
C MET A 609 33.75 9.37 4.72
N LEU A 610 34.64 10.06 5.44
CA LEU A 610 35.87 9.47 5.97
C LEU A 610 35.62 8.55 7.16
N LYS A 611 34.56 8.78 7.94
CA LYS A 611 34.11 7.89 9.01
C LYS A 611 33.57 6.59 8.43
N LEU A 612 32.73 6.66 7.40
CA LEU A 612 32.24 5.49 6.64
C LEU A 612 33.37 4.72 5.94
N ASN A 613 34.45 5.40 5.55
CA ASN A 613 35.65 4.76 4.99
C ASN A 613 36.60 4.19 6.06
N GLY A 614 36.48 4.67 7.29
CA GLY A 614 37.37 4.32 8.38
C GLY A 614 37.26 2.86 8.78
N THR A 615 38.29 2.39 9.47
CA THR A 615 38.23 1.15 10.24
C THR A 615 37.95 1.55 11.68
N GLY A 616 36.89 1.00 12.28
CA GLY A 616 36.59 1.21 13.70
C GLY A 616 37.64 0.56 14.60
N ASP A 617 37.59 0.89 15.90
CA ASP A 617 38.55 0.41 16.91
C ASP A 617 38.58 -1.14 17.00
N ASN A 618 37.49 -1.79 16.61
CA ASN A 618 37.35 -3.25 16.55
C ASN A 618 37.96 -3.90 15.29
N GLY A 619 38.70 -3.15 14.47
CA GLY A 619 39.27 -3.64 13.21
C GLY A 619 38.25 -3.85 12.08
N LEU A 620 36.98 -3.53 12.34
CA LEU A 620 35.89 -3.59 11.38
C LEU A 620 35.90 -2.40 10.43
N LYS A 621 35.65 -2.68 9.16
CA LYS A 621 35.55 -1.67 8.12
C LYS A 621 34.15 -1.06 8.11
N GLY A 622 34.06 0.26 8.00
CA GLY A 622 32.79 0.94 7.75
C GLY A 622 32.24 0.65 6.35
N ALA A 623 31.09 1.24 6.04
CA ALA A 623 30.35 1.01 4.79
C ALA A 623 31.15 1.26 3.49
N PHE A 624 32.19 2.10 3.52
CA PHE A 624 33.06 2.40 2.38
C PHE A 624 34.48 1.83 2.53
N GLY A 625 34.67 0.84 3.41
CA GLY A 625 36.01 0.34 3.74
C GLY A 625 36.73 -0.47 2.65
N LEU A 626 36.06 -0.83 1.55
CA LEU A 626 36.75 -1.39 0.36
C LEU A 626 37.30 -0.30 -0.56
N VAL A 627 36.73 0.91 -0.51
CA VAL A 627 37.18 2.03 -1.35
C VAL A 627 38.43 2.65 -0.71
N PRO A 628 39.54 2.86 -1.43
CA PRO A 628 40.71 3.47 -0.84
C PRO A 628 40.41 4.93 -0.45
N ARG A 629 40.93 5.37 0.70
CA ARG A 629 40.73 6.73 1.25
C ARG A 629 40.95 7.85 0.22
N ARG A 630 41.98 7.74 -0.62
CA ARG A 630 42.26 8.69 -1.71
C ARG A 630 41.10 8.83 -2.69
N GLU A 631 40.41 7.74 -3.00
CA GLU A 631 39.31 7.71 -3.94
C GLU A 631 38.05 8.32 -3.35
N ILE A 632 37.76 8.09 -2.06
CA ILE A 632 36.67 8.77 -1.34
C ILE A 632 36.87 10.29 -1.36
N ILE A 633 38.11 10.75 -1.13
CA ILE A 633 38.46 12.17 -1.24
C ILE A 633 38.22 12.69 -2.67
N ARG A 634 38.59 11.91 -3.71
CA ARG A 634 38.33 12.30 -5.11
C ARG A 634 36.84 12.40 -5.41
N ILE A 635 36.03 11.45 -4.92
CA ILE A 635 34.57 11.44 -5.07
C ILE A 635 33.95 12.65 -4.37
N PHE A 636 34.40 12.97 -3.14
CA PHE A 636 33.96 14.16 -2.41
C PHE A 636 34.20 15.44 -3.22
N PHE A 637 35.42 15.66 -3.71
CA PHE A 637 35.73 16.87 -4.49
C PHE A 637 35.00 16.91 -5.83
N SER A 638 34.80 15.76 -6.49
CA SER A 638 33.97 15.69 -7.71
C SER A 638 32.52 16.10 -7.41
N GLY A 639 31.94 15.63 -6.31
CA GLY A 639 30.61 16.03 -5.86
C GLY A 639 30.53 17.53 -5.56
N LEU A 640 31.48 18.07 -4.78
CA LEU A 640 31.54 19.49 -4.44
C LEU A 640 31.63 20.38 -5.69
N LEU A 641 32.50 20.04 -6.65
CA LEU A 641 32.64 20.81 -7.90
C LEU A 641 31.36 20.78 -8.75
N SER A 642 30.63 19.67 -8.75
CA SER A 642 29.35 19.57 -9.47
C SER A 642 28.28 20.53 -8.93
N THR A 643 28.41 21.01 -7.69
CA THR A 643 27.48 21.99 -7.10
C THR A 643 27.79 23.45 -7.47
N GLY A 644 28.92 23.72 -8.14
CA GLY A 644 29.33 25.07 -8.55
C GLY A 644 29.92 25.93 -7.42
N LYS A 645 30.17 25.37 -6.23
CA LYS A 645 30.72 26.08 -5.06
C LYS A 645 32.25 26.16 -5.09
N PHE A 646 32.79 26.79 -6.13
CA PHE A 646 34.23 26.79 -6.43
C PHE A 646 35.09 27.49 -5.39
N ASP A 647 34.58 28.54 -4.73
CA ASP A 647 35.31 29.23 -3.66
C ASP A 647 35.60 28.29 -2.48
N ILE A 648 34.58 27.54 -2.05
CA ILE A 648 34.71 26.53 -0.98
C ILE A 648 35.66 25.41 -1.41
N ALA A 649 35.56 24.94 -2.66
CA ALA A 649 36.46 23.92 -3.19
C ALA A 649 37.93 24.39 -3.17
N LYS A 650 38.18 25.64 -3.56
CA LYS A 650 39.50 26.26 -3.58
C LYS A 650 40.10 26.38 -2.17
N ASP A 651 39.28 26.79 -1.21
CA ASP A 651 39.69 26.91 0.19
C ASP A 651 39.99 25.54 0.83
N LEU A 652 39.14 24.54 0.58
CA LEU A 652 39.34 23.17 1.08
C LEU A 652 40.58 22.50 0.46
N LEU A 653 40.83 22.72 -0.84
CA LEU A 653 42.01 22.18 -1.52
C LEU A 653 43.34 22.85 -1.13
N ARG A 654 43.28 24.07 -0.58
CA ARG A 654 44.43 24.85 -0.09
C ARG A 654 44.68 24.70 1.40
N SER A 655 43.66 24.34 2.17
CA SER A 655 43.76 24.15 3.62
C SER A 655 44.66 22.95 3.95
N SER A 656 45.93 23.23 4.29
CA SER A 656 46.92 22.24 4.76
C SER A 656 46.57 21.59 6.10
N LYS A 657 45.46 21.98 6.75
CA LYS A 657 45.06 21.49 8.07
C LYS A 657 44.32 20.14 8.02
N ASN A 658 43.77 19.75 6.87
CA ASN A 658 43.08 18.48 6.72
C ASN A 658 44.07 17.41 6.22
N LYS A 659 44.01 16.19 6.76
CA LYS A 659 44.76 14.97 6.32
C LYS A 659 44.36 14.50 4.91
N VAL A 660 44.15 15.44 4.00
CA VAL A 660 43.45 15.37 2.71
C VAL A 660 44.37 16.03 1.67
N SER A 661 45.58 15.50 1.54
CA SER A 661 46.50 15.96 0.49
C SER A 661 46.24 15.15 -0.76
N LEU A 662 45.61 15.77 -1.75
CA LEU A 662 45.64 15.30 -3.14
C LEU A 662 46.88 15.87 -3.83
N ASP A 663 47.50 15.09 -4.69
CA ASP A 663 48.56 15.51 -5.59
C ASP A 663 48.04 16.55 -6.60
N ALA A 664 48.95 17.38 -7.11
CA ALA A 664 48.59 18.45 -8.06
C ALA A 664 47.94 17.89 -9.33
N ALA A 665 48.41 16.74 -9.83
CA ALA A 665 47.85 16.07 -10.99
C ALA A 665 46.42 15.57 -10.73
N ALA A 666 46.15 14.90 -9.60
CA ALA A 666 44.77 14.50 -9.27
C ALA A 666 43.81 15.70 -9.11
N LYS A 667 44.26 16.83 -8.56
CA LYS A 667 43.43 18.05 -8.48
C LYS A 667 43.06 18.55 -9.87
N GLU A 668 44.03 18.61 -10.77
CA GLU A 668 43.84 18.99 -12.17
C GLU A 668 42.87 18.03 -12.88
N ASP A 669 43.07 16.72 -12.78
CA ASP A 669 42.21 15.70 -13.39
C ASP A 669 40.75 15.82 -12.94
N ILE A 670 40.53 16.01 -11.63
CA ILE A 670 39.18 16.14 -11.07
C ILE A 670 38.49 17.40 -11.59
N CYS A 671 39.20 18.52 -11.66
CA CYS A 671 38.65 19.78 -12.16
C CYS A 671 38.36 19.71 -13.66
N LEU A 672 39.22 19.06 -14.45
CA LEU A 672 38.98 18.82 -15.87
C LEU A 672 37.76 17.90 -16.08
N ALA A 673 37.64 16.81 -15.32
CA ALA A 673 36.49 15.91 -15.40
C ALA A 673 35.18 16.62 -15.03
N ALA A 674 35.17 17.41 -13.94
CA ALA A 674 34.00 18.18 -13.52
C ALA A 674 33.63 19.28 -14.53
N SER A 675 34.61 20.00 -15.07
CA SER A 675 34.40 20.99 -16.14
C SER A 675 33.81 20.36 -17.40
N ARG A 676 34.31 19.18 -17.79
CA ARG A 676 33.78 18.44 -18.94
C ARG A 676 32.35 17.99 -18.72
N GLU A 677 32.04 17.43 -17.56
CA GLU A 677 30.67 17.03 -17.21
C GLU A 677 29.70 18.23 -17.24
N LEU A 678 30.08 19.37 -16.67
CA LEU A 678 29.27 20.59 -16.70
C LEU A 678 29.07 21.11 -18.12
N TYR A 679 30.10 21.03 -18.97
CA TYR A 679 30.01 21.40 -20.37
C TYR A 679 29.09 20.46 -21.17
N ASP A 680 29.18 19.15 -20.96
CA ASP A 680 28.38 18.16 -21.70
C ASP A 680 26.88 18.28 -21.36
N ASN A 681 26.58 18.70 -20.13
CA ASN A 681 25.22 18.97 -19.66
C ASN A 681 24.70 20.37 -20.03
N ALA A 682 25.53 21.26 -20.56
CA ALA A 682 25.15 22.64 -20.83
C ALA A 682 24.16 22.75 -22.01
N SER A 683 23.04 23.44 -21.76
CA SER A 683 22.02 23.72 -22.78
C SER A 683 22.41 24.84 -23.77
N SER A 684 23.40 25.66 -23.41
CA SER A 684 23.89 26.78 -24.22
C SER A 684 25.40 26.81 -24.19
N GLY A 685 26.02 27.11 -25.33
CA GLY A 685 27.48 27.25 -25.42
C GLY A 685 28.03 28.56 -24.84
N ASN A 686 27.18 29.46 -24.33
CA ASN A 686 27.63 30.74 -23.79
C ASN A 686 28.33 30.57 -22.42
N TYR A 687 29.65 30.73 -22.39
CA TYR A 687 30.48 30.63 -21.17
C TYR A 687 30.19 31.66 -20.07
N LYS A 688 29.31 32.63 -20.30
CA LYS A 688 28.88 33.59 -19.26
C LYS A 688 27.57 33.20 -18.57
N PHE A 689 26.92 32.11 -19.00
CA PHE A 689 25.60 31.73 -18.49
C PHE A 689 25.50 30.22 -18.25
N GLY A 690 24.67 29.84 -17.26
CA GLY A 690 24.32 28.45 -16.97
C GLY A 690 25.51 27.55 -16.65
N ASP A 691 25.39 26.26 -17.00
CA ASP A 691 26.41 25.24 -16.71
C ASP A 691 27.70 25.48 -17.48
N MET A 692 27.66 26.18 -18.62
CA MET A 692 28.87 26.53 -19.36
C MET A 692 29.73 27.55 -18.60
N LYS A 693 29.10 28.46 -17.85
CA LYS A 693 29.82 29.34 -16.93
C LYS A 693 30.44 28.54 -15.79
N LEU A 694 29.69 27.60 -15.21
CA LEU A 694 30.22 26.74 -14.16
C LEU A 694 31.39 25.90 -14.65
N ALA A 695 31.33 25.37 -15.88
CA ALA A 695 32.42 24.63 -16.50
C ALA A 695 33.68 25.50 -16.66
N TYR A 696 33.52 26.77 -17.03
CA TYR A 696 34.62 27.73 -17.17
C TYR A 696 35.22 28.13 -15.82
N ASP A 697 34.38 28.49 -14.84
CA ASP A 697 34.79 28.91 -13.50
C ASP A 697 35.42 27.74 -12.71
N CYS A 698 34.99 26.48 -12.96
CA CYS A 698 35.60 25.28 -12.37
C CYS A 698 37.10 25.18 -12.66
N LEU A 699 37.54 25.68 -13.82
CA LEU A 699 38.93 25.66 -14.26
C LEU A 699 39.80 26.74 -13.57
N ASP A 700 39.22 27.62 -12.73
CA ASP A 700 39.94 28.59 -11.88
C ASP A 700 40.29 28.07 -10.47
N VAL A 701 39.83 26.85 -10.15
CA VAL A 701 40.13 26.16 -8.89
C VAL A 701 41.60 25.67 -8.86
N PRO A 702 42.09 24.89 -9.85
CA PRO A 702 43.49 24.46 -9.92
C PRO A 702 44.42 25.59 -10.41
N PRO A 703 45.76 25.48 -10.19
CA PRO A 703 46.72 26.38 -10.83
C PRO A 703 46.70 26.20 -12.37
N PRO A 704 47.00 27.25 -13.16
CA PRO A 704 46.93 27.17 -14.62
C PRO A 704 47.99 26.22 -15.18
N SER A 705 47.53 25.17 -15.86
CA SER A 705 48.34 24.23 -16.64
C SER A 705 48.04 24.38 -18.14
N GLU A 706 48.88 23.79 -19.00
CA GLU A 706 48.59 23.76 -20.43
C GLU A 706 47.27 23.05 -20.77
N GLN A 707 46.90 21.99 -20.05
CA GLN A 707 45.64 21.27 -20.29
C GLN A 707 44.43 22.11 -19.89
N ILE A 708 44.52 22.82 -18.76
CA ILE A 708 43.47 23.72 -18.28
C ILE A 708 43.28 24.89 -19.24
N ILE A 709 44.37 25.48 -19.74
CA ILE A 709 44.31 26.58 -20.70
C ILE A 709 43.65 26.12 -22.00
N LYS A 710 44.04 24.94 -22.52
CA LYS A 710 43.41 24.37 -23.73
C LYS A 710 41.93 24.11 -23.55
N GLU A 711 41.50 23.58 -22.40
CA GLU A 711 40.07 23.34 -22.13
C GLU A 711 39.31 24.67 -22.00
N LYS A 712 39.87 25.70 -21.33
CA LYS A 712 39.27 27.04 -21.27
C LYS A 712 39.11 27.67 -22.66
N GLU A 713 40.16 27.60 -23.47
CA GLU A 713 40.13 28.11 -24.85
C GLU A 713 39.05 27.39 -25.66
N PHE A 714 38.91 26.08 -25.48
CA PHE A 714 37.86 25.30 -26.14
C PHE A 714 36.44 25.72 -25.71
N ILE A 715 36.22 26.03 -24.43
CA ILE A 715 34.94 26.59 -23.93
C ILE A 715 34.67 27.96 -24.57
N GLU A 716 35.68 28.82 -24.68
CA GLU A 716 35.55 30.12 -25.35
C GLU A 716 35.26 29.97 -26.86
N ALA A 717 35.88 28.99 -27.53
CA ALA A 717 35.58 28.64 -28.92
C ALA A 717 34.12 28.19 -29.09
N THR A 718 33.63 27.36 -28.17
CA THR A 718 32.23 26.87 -28.14
C THR A 718 31.24 28.02 -28.04
N SER A 719 31.51 29.00 -27.18
CA SER A 719 30.68 30.21 -27.06
C SER A 719 30.67 31.04 -28.34
N ARG A 720 31.81 31.18 -29.01
CA ARG A 720 31.90 31.88 -30.29
C ARG A 720 31.12 31.16 -31.39
N ILE A 721 31.26 29.85 -31.53
CA ILE A 721 30.50 29.05 -32.49
C ILE A 721 28.99 29.24 -32.24
N SER A 722 28.58 29.18 -30.97
CA SER A 722 27.18 29.38 -30.58
C SER A 722 26.69 30.79 -30.91
N SER A 723 27.54 31.82 -30.79
CA SER A 723 27.17 33.21 -31.13
C SER A 723 26.90 33.44 -32.63
N PHE A 724 27.44 32.57 -33.50
CA PHE A 724 27.16 32.59 -34.94
C PHE A 724 25.86 31.85 -35.32
N ASN A 725 25.08 31.37 -34.34
CA ASN A 725 23.83 30.61 -34.55
C ASN A 725 24.00 29.43 -35.50
N VAL A 726 25.10 28.69 -35.35
CA VAL A 726 25.37 27.50 -36.16
C VAL A 726 24.30 26.45 -35.90
N MET A 727 23.66 25.97 -36.97
CA MET A 727 22.56 25.01 -36.89
C MET A 727 23.06 23.59 -37.08
N SER A 728 22.76 22.70 -36.13
CA SER A 728 22.98 21.25 -36.29
C SER A 728 21.99 20.65 -37.27
N ARG A 729 20.72 21.04 -37.15
CA ARG A 729 19.62 20.70 -38.08
C ARG A 729 18.81 21.96 -38.39
N PRO A 730 18.02 22.00 -39.48
CA PRO A 730 17.16 23.15 -39.75
C PRO A 730 16.32 23.54 -38.52
N GLY A 731 16.56 24.73 -37.97
CA GLY A 731 15.86 25.25 -36.79
C GLY A 731 16.40 24.80 -35.41
N ILE A 732 17.41 23.93 -35.34
CA ILE A 732 18.01 23.47 -34.07
C ILE A 732 19.48 23.92 -34.01
N PRO A 733 19.87 24.78 -33.04
CA PRO A 733 21.26 25.20 -32.87
C PRO A 733 22.14 24.01 -32.45
N ILE A 734 23.41 24.04 -32.82
CA ILE A 734 24.37 23.02 -32.39
C ILE A 734 24.55 23.06 -30.87
N SER A 735 24.48 21.89 -30.23
CA SER A 735 24.66 21.77 -28.78
C SER A 735 26.15 21.70 -28.40
N PRO A 736 26.55 22.10 -27.18
CA PRO A 736 27.93 21.98 -26.73
C PRO A 736 28.48 20.55 -26.84
N ILE A 737 27.72 19.54 -26.43
CA ILE A 737 28.13 18.13 -26.53
C ILE A 737 28.39 17.71 -27.98
N GLU A 738 27.60 18.18 -28.95
CA GLU A 738 27.84 17.94 -30.37
C GLU A 738 29.15 18.58 -30.84
N ILE A 739 29.45 19.82 -30.42
CA ILE A 739 30.71 20.51 -30.72
C ILE A 739 31.90 19.69 -30.20
N ARG A 740 31.84 19.19 -28.97
CA ARG A 740 32.92 18.40 -28.37
C ARG A 740 33.11 17.03 -29.03
N LEU A 741 32.03 16.40 -29.49
CA LEU A 741 32.07 15.09 -30.17
C LEU A 741 32.51 15.19 -31.64
N THR A 742 32.69 16.39 -32.21
CA THR A 742 33.18 16.53 -33.59
C THR A 742 34.62 16.02 -33.74
N LYS A 743 34.82 15.06 -34.64
CA LYS A 743 36.13 14.48 -34.95
C LYS A 743 37.02 15.49 -35.67
N ASP A 744 36.54 16.05 -36.78
CA ASP A 744 37.21 17.15 -37.47
C ASP A 744 36.73 18.49 -36.91
N ARG A 745 37.55 19.09 -36.05
CA ARG A 745 37.26 20.39 -35.45
C ARG A 745 37.36 21.55 -36.44
N LEU A 746 38.11 21.43 -37.55
CA LEU A 746 38.18 22.48 -38.58
C LEU A 746 36.87 22.59 -39.36
N SER A 747 36.13 21.48 -39.53
CA SER A 747 34.80 21.51 -40.13
C SER A 747 33.84 22.48 -39.42
N LEU A 748 33.99 22.71 -38.11
CA LEU A 748 33.19 23.69 -37.36
C LEU A 748 33.39 25.11 -37.88
N VAL A 749 34.60 25.46 -38.29
CA VAL A 749 34.90 26.77 -38.89
C VAL A 749 34.19 26.92 -40.23
N SER A 750 34.22 25.88 -41.07
CA SER A 750 33.46 25.86 -42.33
C SER A 750 31.94 26.01 -42.10
N ARG A 751 31.43 25.40 -41.02
CA ARG A 751 30.02 25.48 -40.63
C ARG A 751 29.62 26.88 -40.15
N VAL A 752 30.51 27.56 -39.44
CA VAL A 752 30.33 28.97 -39.06
C VAL A 752 30.25 29.87 -40.30
N LEU A 753 31.20 29.73 -41.23
CA LEU A 753 31.25 30.53 -42.46
C LEU A 753 30.07 30.26 -43.41
N SER A 754 29.56 29.03 -43.43
CA SER A 754 28.38 28.70 -44.24
C SER A 754 27.07 29.21 -43.63
N SER A 755 26.97 29.31 -42.30
CA SER A 755 25.77 29.74 -41.58
C SER A 755 25.58 31.26 -41.59
N ASN A 756 26.66 32.05 -41.59
CA ASN A 756 26.58 33.51 -41.55
C ASN A 756 27.29 34.15 -42.75
N ALA A 757 26.52 34.86 -43.57
CA ALA A 757 27.01 35.49 -44.80
C ALA A 757 28.09 36.56 -44.56
N ASP A 758 28.13 37.20 -43.38
CA ASP A 758 29.09 38.26 -43.07
C ASP A 758 30.31 37.78 -42.28
N ALA A 759 30.35 36.51 -41.86
CA ALA A 759 31.43 36.00 -41.00
C ALA A 759 32.83 36.12 -41.63
N TYR A 760 32.92 36.01 -42.96
CA TYR A 760 34.18 36.15 -43.70
C TYR A 760 34.82 37.55 -43.57
N LYS A 761 34.03 38.58 -43.26
CA LYS A 761 34.50 39.96 -43.05
C LYS A 761 35.32 40.12 -41.78
N HIS A 762 35.27 39.15 -40.87
CA HIS A 762 35.93 39.16 -39.57
C HIS A 762 37.08 38.15 -39.50
N THR A 763 38.04 38.25 -40.42
CA THR A 763 39.21 37.35 -40.57
C THR A 763 39.88 37.03 -39.24
N GLN A 764 40.18 38.04 -38.41
CA GLN A 764 40.89 37.84 -37.15
C GLN A 764 40.06 37.06 -36.11
N VAL A 765 38.74 37.18 -36.12
CA VAL A 765 37.84 36.46 -35.19
C VAL A 765 37.80 34.98 -35.55
N ILE A 766 37.80 34.66 -36.85
CA ILE A 766 37.78 33.28 -37.35
C ILE A 766 39.13 32.59 -37.15
N LEU A 767 40.25 33.30 -37.35
CA LEU A 767 41.58 32.78 -37.01
C LEU A 767 41.74 32.53 -35.50
N ASP A 768 41.25 33.45 -34.66
CA ASP A 768 41.25 33.27 -33.21
C ASP A 768 40.31 32.12 -32.78
N LEU A 769 39.22 31.85 -33.51
CA LEU A 769 38.38 30.67 -33.29
C LEU A 769 39.15 29.38 -33.61
N ALA A 770 39.83 29.30 -34.76
CA ALA A 770 40.63 28.13 -35.13
C ALA A 770 41.73 27.85 -34.10
N ASN A 771 42.43 28.90 -33.65
CA ASN A 771 43.43 28.78 -32.58
C ASN A 771 42.86 28.16 -31.30
N LYS A 772 41.68 28.62 -30.87
CA LYS A 772 41.02 28.13 -29.65
C LYS A 772 40.38 26.75 -29.77
N LEU A 773 40.14 26.26 -30.98
CA LEU A 773 39.71 24.87 -31.22
C LEU A 773 40.85 23.84 -31.03
N GLY A 774 42.09 24.33 -30.84
CA GLY A 774 43.27 23.52 -30.60
C GLY A 774 44.32 23.59 -31.71
N PHE A 775 44.12 24.42 -32.74
CA PHE A 775 45.03 24.57 -33.87
C PHE A 775 46.04 25.70 -33.69
N ARG A 776 46.28 26.15 -32.46
CA ARG A 776 47.27 27.20 -32.19
C ARG A 776 48.66 26.74 -32.62
N GLY A 777 49.26 27.47 -33.55
CA GLY A 777 50.56 27.13 -34.12
C GLY A 777 50.53 25.97 -35.11
N ASP A 778 49.34 25.51 -35.53
CA ASP A 778 49.20 24.51 -36.59
C ASP A 778 49.05 25.20 -37.96
N VAL A 779 50.16 25.20 -38.68
CA VAL A 779 50.35 25.89 -39.96
C VAL A 779 49.34 25.47 -41.04
N PRO A 780 49.13 24.16 -41.33
CA PRO A 780 48.14 23.74 -42.32
C PRO A 780 46.72 24.20 -41.96
N ALA A 781 46.36 24.14 -40.67
CA ALA A 781 45.04 24.54 -40.20
C ALA A 781 44.80 26.05 -40.36
N GLU A 782 45.82 26.89 -40.11
CA GLU A 782 45.75 28.34 -40.34
C GLU A 782 45.55 28.65 -41.84
N VAL A 783 46.32 28.02 -42.70
CA VAL A 783 46.24 28.20 -44.16
C VAL A 783 44.91 27.69 -44.72
N LYS A 784 44.42 26.52 -44.27
CA LYS A 784 43.07 26.02 -44.60
C LYS A 784 41.98 26.99 -44.14
N THR A 785 42.12 27.58 -42.96
CA THR A 785 41.16 28.58 -42.45
C THR A 785 41.14 29.83 -43.32
N LEU A 786 42.31 30.33 -43.74
CA LEU A 786 42.43 31.46 -44.68
C LEU A 786 41.84 31.11 -46.06
N ALA A 787 42.06 29.90 -46.56
CA ALA A 787 41.47 29.43 -47.80
C ALA A 787 39.93 29.34 -47.71
N MET A 788 39.38 28.85 -46.59
CA MET A 788 37.93 28.85 -46.35
C MET A 788 37.35 30.28 -46.33
N LEU A 789 38.06 31.24 -45.74
CA LEU A 789 37.68 32.66 -45.72
C LEU A 789 37.73 33.28 -47.13
N ALA A 790 38.80 33.05 -47.89
CA ALA A 790 38.93 33.55 -49.26
C ALA A 790 37.84 32.97 -50.17
N ASN A 791 37.55 31.67 -50.02
CA ASN A 791 36.51 31.00 -50.81
C ASN A 791 35.10 31.48 -50.44
N THR A 792 34.82 31.71 -49.15
CA THR A 792 33.52 32.27 -48.74
C THR A 792 33.33 33.73 -49.17
N ALA A 793 34.39 34.54 -49.16
CA ALA A 793 34.38 35.88 -49.74
C ALA A 793 34.12 35.85 -51.26
N LEU A 794 34.74 34.89 -51.96
CA LEU A 794 34.52 34.67 -53.39
C LEU A 794 33.04 34.35 -53.69
N HIS A 795 32.42 33.45 -52.93
CA HIS A 795 30.99 33.12 -53.09
C HIS A 795 30.04 34.27 -52.75
N ALA A 796 30.50 35.23 -51.94
CA ALA A 796 29.77 36.45 -51.62
C ALA A 796 30.05 37.59 -52.63
N GLU A 797 30.80 37.32 -53.70
CA GLU A 797 31.23 38.29 -54.72
C GLU A 797 32.06 39.47 -54.15
N ASP A 798 32.69 39.28 -52.98
CA ASP A 798 33.57 40.26 -52.34
C ASP A 798 35.04 39.97 -52.72
N PHE A 799 35.39 40.27 -53.96
CA PHE A 799 36.67 39.92 -54.55
C PHE A 799 37.88 40.64 -53.91
N ASP A 800 37.69 41.88 -53.44
CA ASP A 800 38.75 42.62 -52.76
C ASP A 800 39.17 41.91 -51.47
N ARG A 801 38.20 41.48 -50.65
CA ARG A 801 38.50 40.70 -49.44
C ARG A 801 39.01 39.30 -49.73
N ALA A 802 38.51 38.65 -50.78
CA ALA A 802 39.04 37.36 -51.21
C ALA A 802 40.52 37.50 -51.60
N TYR A 803 40.89 38.58 -52.29
CA TYR A 803 42.27 38.89 -52.65
C TYR A 803 43.14 39.19 -51.42
N GLU A 804 42.72 40.11 -50.53
CA GLU A 804 43.46 40.44 -49.30
C GLU A 804 43.73 39.21 -48.41
N THR A 805 42.73 38.32 -48.29
CA THR A 805 42.86 37.09 -47.51
C THR A 805 43.80 36.08 -48.19
N SER A 806 43.77 36.01 -49.52
CA SER A 806 44.67 35.16 -50.31
C SER A 806 46.11 35.67 -50.28
N GLU A 807 46.34 36.98 -50.29
CA GLU A 807 47.65 37.59 -50.11
C GLU A 807 48.23 37.27 -48.74
N ARG A 808 47.43 37.43 -47.67
CA ARG A 808 47.82 37.04 -46.31
C ARG A 808 48.16 35.55 -46.21
N MET A 809 47.40 34.70 -46.89
CA MET A 809 47.67 33.26 -46.97
C MET A 809 49.00 32.96 -47.68
N VAL A 810 49.27 33.59 -48.82
CA VAL A 810 50.53 33.46 -49.55
C VAL A 810 51.71 33.93 -48.69
N ASP A 811 51.59 35.08 -48.02
CA ASP A 811 52.63 35.59 -47.12
C ASP A 811 52.94 34.62 -45.97
N THR A 812 51.91 34.02 -45.36
CA THR A 812 52.14 33.00 -44.31
C THR A 812 52.90 31.81 -44.86
N VAL A 813 52.52 31.28 -46.03
CA VAL A 813 53.17 30.11 -46.65
C VAL A 813 54.62 30.43 -47.07
N ILE A 814 54.89 31.59 -47.66
CA ILE A 814 56.25 32.01 -48.05
C ILE A 814 57.16 32.18 -46.83
N GLN A 815 56.65 32.80 -45.75
CA GLN A 815 57.41 32.93 -44.50
C GLN A 815 57.76 31.55 -43.93
N LEU A 816 56.81 30.60 -43.98
CA LEU A 816 57.01 29.26 -43.48
C LEU A 816 57.97 28.44 -44.35
N GLN A 817 57.87 28.54 -45.67
CA GLN A 817 58.78 27.92 -46.63
C GLN A 817 60.23 28.40 -46.44
N SER A 818 60.40 29.68 -46.08
CA SER A 818 61.72 30.24 -45.77
C SER A 818 62.32 29.68 -44.47
N SER A 819 61.48 29.21 -43.54
CA SER A 819 61.89 28.68 -42.25
C SER A 819 62.11 27.18 -42.22
N SER A 820 61.32 26.38 -42.96
CA SER A 820 61.37 24.92 -42.96
C SER A 820 60.73 24.33 -44.23
N PRO A 821 61.49 24.18 -45.34
CA PRO A 821 60.95 23.80 -46.65
C PRO A 821 60.61 22.30 -46.81
N GLU A 822 61.13 21.42 -45.96
CA GLU A 822 60.94 19.96 -46.08
C GLU A 822 59.84 19.38 -45.18
N ASP A 823 59.13 20.21 -44.41
CA ASP A 823 58.05 19.74 -43.53
C ASP A 823 56.80 19.34 -44.36
N LEU A 824 56.30 18.12 -44.13
CA LEU A 824 55.07 17.60 -44.74
C LEU A 824 53.87 18.54 -44.50
N LYS A 825 53.83 19.21 -43.34
CA LYS A 825 52.79 20.20 -43.02
C LYS A 825 52.86 21.45 -43.92
N VAL A 826 54.06 21.84 -44.32
CA VAL A 826 54.26 22.99 -45.20
C VAL A 826 53.85 22.61 -46.63
N GLN A 827 54.09 21.38 -47.06
CA GLN A 827 53.61 20.88 -48.36
C GLN A 827 52.09 20.87 -48.47
N GLU A 828 51.39 20.41 -47.43
CA GLU A 828 49.92 20.45 -47.36
C GLU A 828 49.39 21.90 -47.40
N ALA A 829 50.06 22.82 -46.71
CA ALA A 829 49.71 24.24 -46.74
C ALA A 829 49.95 24.88 -48.13
N ILE A 830 51.06 24.52 -48.79
CA ILE A 830 51.36 24.95 -50.18
C ILE A 830 50.26 24.46 -51.12
N GLU A 831 49.86 23.20 -50.99
CA GLU A 831 48.82 22.58 -51.80
C GLU A 831 47.48 23.35 -51.71
N VAL A 832 47.06 23.65 -50.49
CA VAL A 832 45.85 24.45 -50.24
C VAL A 832 45.98 25.88 -50.78
N CYS A 833 47.16 26.48 -50.65
CA CYS A 833 47.40 27.87 -51.04
C CYS A 833 47.36 28.09 -52.57
N TRP A 834 48.06 27.26 -53.36
CA TRP A 834 48.09 27.42 -54.82
C TRP A 834 46.70 27.18 -55.44
N MET A 835 45.94 26.23 -54.90
CA MET A 835 44.58 25.92 -55.34
C MET A 835 43.63 27.08 -55.07
N ALA A 836 43.66 27.66 -53.87
CA ALA A 836 42.82 28.81 -53.54
C ALA A 836 43.16 30.04 -54.40
N CYS A 837 44.45 30.32 -54.65
CA CYS A 837 44.87 31.40 -55.56
C CYS A 837 44.42 31.17 -57.01
N TRP A 838 44.52 29.93 -57.50
CA TRP A 838 44.05 29.56 -58.83
C TRP A 838 42.53 29.72 -58.99
N GLN A 839 41.76 29.26 -58.00
CA GLN A 839 40.30 29.34 -58.02
C GLN A 839 39.80 30.78 -58.04
N LEU A 840 40.45 31.69 -57.31
CA LEU A 840 40.10 33.11 -57.31
C LEU A 840 40.52 33.80 -58.62
N GLY A 841 41.72 33.51 -59.13
CA GLY A 841 42.27 34.14 -60.33
C GLY A 841 41.54 33.78 -61.63
N ARG A 842 40.87 32.63 -61.69
CA ARG A 842 40.13 32.15 -62.88
C ARG A 842 38.74 32.79 -63.06
N GLN A 843 38.19 33.44 -62.03
CA GLN A 843 36.79 33.86 -62.04
C GLN A 843 36.56 35.04 -63.00
N PRO A 844 35.67 34.94 -64.00
CA PRO A 844 35.46 36.02 -64.96
C PRO A 844 34.89 37.29 -64.32
N GLU A 845 34.12 37.17 -63.24
CA GLU A 845 33.42 38.27 -62.55
C GLU A 845 34.36 39.22 -61.78
N PHE A 846 35.60 38.82 -61.51
CA PHE A 846 36.57 39.67 -60.84
C PHE A 846 37.20 40.68 -61.81
N GLU A 847 36.83 41.96 -61.74
CA GLU A 847 37.21 42.94 -62.78
C GLU A 847 38.72 43.31 -62.80
N ASP A 848 39.43 43.18 -61.67
CA ASP A 848 40.82 43.60 -61.53
C ASP A 848 41.82 42.59 -62.12
N VAL A 849 42.18 42.81 -63.38
CA VAL A 849 43.06 41.91 -64.15
C VAL A 849 44.48 41.87 -63.60
N ASP A 850 45.00 42.97 -63.06
CA ASP A 850 46.36 43.01 -62.51
C ASP A 850 46.44 42.13 -61.24
N LYS A 851 45.44 42.21 -60.35
CA LYS A 851 45.32 41.33 -59.18
C LYS A 851 45.16 39.85 -59.58
N LYS A 852 44.36 39.55 -60.61
CA LYS A 852 44.22 38.17 -61.13
C LYS A 852 45.52 37.59 -61.64
N LEU A 853 46.27 38.36 -62.43
CA LEU A 853 47.56 37.93 -62.96
C LEU A 853 48.56 37.69 -61.83
N LEU A 854 48.52 38.49 -60.76
CA LEU A 854 49.34 38.26 -59.58
C LEU A 854 48.96 36.97 -58.83
N LEU A 855 47.66 36.72 -58.59
CA LEU A 855 47.19 35.50 -57.93
C LEU A 855 47.55 34.24 -58.72
N LEU A 856 47.35 34.26 -60.04
CA LEU A 856 47.74 33.17 -60.93
C LEU A 856 49.27 33.02 -61.02
N GLY A 857 50.02 34.12 -60.94
CA GLY A 857 51.48 34.11 -60.83
C GLY A 857 51.97 33.46 -59.53
N ARG A 858 51.34 33.78 -58.39
CA ARG A 858 51.60 33.12 -57.09
C ARG A 858 51.20 31.65 -57.11
N SER A 859 50.11 31.30 -57.81
CA SER A 859 49.73 29.92 -58.02
C SER A 859 50.80 29.16 -58.83
N LEU A 860 51.35 29.74 -59.90
CA LEU A 860 52.45 29.13 -60.67
C LEU A 860 53.74 28.93 -59.85
N GLU A 861 54.01 29.80 -58.89
CA GLU A 861 55.17 29.69 -57.99
C GLU A 861 55.05 28.52 -57.00
N LEU A 862 53.81 28.22 -56.56
CA LEU A 862 53.52 27.24 -55.51
C LEU A 862 52.95 25.90 -56.02
N CYS A 863 52.52 25.85 -57.28
CA CYS A 863 51.86 24.70 -57.89
C CYS A 863 52.83 23.53 -58.13
N PRO A 864 52.38 22.27 -57.94
CA PRO A 864 53.18 21.10 -58.28
C PRO A 864 53.39 20.98 -59.80
N PRO A 865 54.48 20.33 -60.26
CA PRO A 865 54.88 20.34 -61.67
C PRO A 865 53.83 19.72 -62.60
N GLU A 866 52.99 18.81 -62.10
CA GLU A 866 51.95 18.15 -62.90
C GLU A 866 50.80 19.09 -63.30
N ARG A 867 50.52 20.13 -62.50
CA ARG A 867 49.39 21.05 -62.68
C ARG A 867 49.80 22.39 -63.29
N LEU A 868 51.10 22.61 -63.49
CA LEU A 868 51.67 23.86 -63.99
C LEU A 868 51.12 24.24 -65.37
N TYR A 869 50.90 23.27 -66.26
CA TYR A 869 50.30 23.50 -67.57
C TYR A 869 48.86 24.05 -67.46
N GLU A 870 48.05 23.52 -66.55
CA GLU A 870 46.66 23.95 -66.36
C GLU A 870 46.57 25.39 -65.85
N VAL A 871 47.40 25.76 -64.87
CA VAL A 871 47.47 27.14 -64.35
C VAL A 871 48.02 28.09 -65.42
N LEU A 872 49.07 27.69 -66.15
CA LEU A 872 49.73 28.53 -67.15
C LEU A 872 48.83 28.82 -68.36
N THR A 873 48.01 27.86 -68.79
CA THR A 873 47.03 28.09 -69.88
C THR A 873 45.98 29.13 -69.51
N VAL A 874 45.50 29.13 -68.25
CA VAL A 874 44.57 30.15 -67.75
C VAL A 874 45.25 31.52 -67.66
N TRP A 875 46.49 31.57 -67.15
CA TRP A 875 47.28 32.79 -67.07
C TRP A 875 47.56 33.40 -68.45
N SER A 876 48.04 32.61 -69.42
CA SER A 876 48.34 33.08 -70.78
C SER A 876 47.09 33.54 -71.54
N ARG A 877 45.95 32.90 -71.30
CA ARG A 877 44.67 33.34 -71.87
C ARG A 877 44.28 34.71 -71.31
N LEU A 878 44.35 34.89 -69.99
CA LEU A 878 44.01 36.16 -69.35
C LEU A 878 44.97 37.28 -69.77
N GLU A 879 46.28 36.99 -69.86
CA GLU A 879 47.29 37.94 -70.34
C GLU A 879 47.01 38.34 -71.79
N LYS A 880 46.66 37.37 -72.66
CA LYS A 880 46.30 37.66 -74.05
C LYS A 880 45.06 38.53 -74.13
N ASP A 881 44.01 38.20 -73.38
CA ASP A 881 42.77 38.96 -73.33
C ASP A 881 43.04 40.39 -72.82
N ASP A 882 43.88 40.58 -71.80
CA ASP A 882 44.31 41.90 -71.30
C ASP A 882 45.11 42.69 -72.35
N LEU A 883 46.06 42.04 -73.03
CA LEU A 883 46.83 42.66 -74.10
C LEU A 883 45.94 43.07 -75.27
N GLU A 884 44.93 42.28 -75.61
CA GLU A 884 43.92 42.63 -76.62
C GLU A 884 43.06 43.81 -76.17
N HIS A 885 42.55 43.83 -74.93
CA HIS A 885 41.83 44.99 -74.38
C HIS A 885 42.70 46.25 -74.29
N ARG A 886 43.98 46.13 -73.90
CA ARG A 886 44.94 47.25 -73.89
C ARG A 886 45.23 47.74 -75.31
N LYS A 887 45.39 46.83 -76.29
CA LYS A 887 45.52 47.18 -77.71
C LYS A 887 44.27 47.85 -78.25
N GLU A 888 43.07 47.39 -77.90
CA GLU A 888 41.80 48.01 -78.29
C GLU A 888 41.64 49.41 -77.68
N ARG A 889 42.01 49.59 -76.40
CA ARG A 889 42.06 50.91 -75.74
C ARG A 889 43.06 51.86 -76.41
N LEU A 890 44.21 51.36 -76.86
CA LEU A 890 45.23 52.13 -77.56
C LEU A 890 44.88 52.39 -79.04
N ALA A 891 44.19 51.46 -79.70
CA ALA A 891 43.76 51.53 -81.09
C ALA A 891 42.49 52.38 -81.28
N ASN A 892 41.77 52.70 -80.20
CA ASN A 892 40.57 53.54 -80.21
C ASN A 892 40.77 54.83 -79.37
N PRO A 893 41.50 55.85 -79.87
CA PRO A 893 41.83 57.06 -79.11
C PRO A 893 40.65 58.01 -78.89
N ARG A 894 39.45 57.66 -79.37
CA ARG A 894 38.30 58.58 -79.54
C ARG A 894 37.30 58.65 -78.38
N ASN A 895 37.73 58.25 -77.19
CA ASN A 895 37.15 58.77 -75.94
C ASN A 895 38.22 59.37 -75.01
N GLY A 896 39.29 59.91 -75.59
CA GLY A 896 40.11 60.91 -74.92
C GLY A 896 39.38 62.26 -74.88
N VAL A 897 38.61 62.52 -73.82
CA VAL A 897 38.46 63.89 -73.32
C VAL A 897 39.31 64.00 -72.06
N VAL A 898 40.44 64.68 -72.19
CA VAL A 898 41.26 65.16 -71.08
C VAL A 898 40.84 66.63 -70.85
N ILE A 899 40.45 67.05 -69.64
CA ILE A 899 41.16 67.93 -68.66
C ILE A 899 40.04 68.75 -67.92
N PRO A 900 40.11 69.23 -66.64
CA PRO A 900 41.18 69.27 -65.63
C PRO A 900 40.83 68.78 -64.19
N ILE A 901 41.89 68.84 -63.37
CA ILE A 901 42.07 68.58 -61.93
C ILE A 901 41.23 69.46 -60.96
N ALA A 902 40.71 68.79 -59.91
CA ALA A 902 40.41 69.21 -58.51
C ALA A 902 39.11 70.01 -58.16
N PRO A 903 38.58 69.94 -56.91
CA PRO A 903 39.13 69.31 -55.69
C PRO A 903 38.20 68.33 -54.92
N ARG A 904 38.82 67.57 -54.00
CA ARG A 904 38.19 66.84 -52.88
C ARG A 904 37.03 67.61 -52.23
N ARG A 905 35.91 66.93 -51.95
CA ARG A 905 35.20 66.99 -50.64
C ARG A 905 34.04 65.99 -50.52
N ARG A 906 34.17 65.14 -49.50
CA ARG A 906 33.18 64.60 -48.53
C ARG A 906 31.90 63.89 -49.04
N ALA A 907 31.70 62.69 -48.47
CA ALA A 907 30.48 61.90 -48.28
C ALA A 907 29.18 62.73 -48.09
N PRO A 908 27.94 62.19 -48.20
CA PRO A 908 27.54 60.81 -47.87
C PRO A 908 26.37 60.17 -48.68
N ASP A 909 25.96 58.99 -48.21
CA ASP A 909 24.62 58.37 -48.25
C ASP A 909 24.08 57.65 -49.50
N SER A 910 23.94 56.34 -49.25
CA SER A 910 23.06 55.31 -49.79
C SER A 910 21.60 55.73 -50.08
N ALA A 911 21.13 55.44 -51.30
CA ALA A 911 19.89 54.68 -51.59
C ALA A 911 19.80 54.36 -53.11
N PRO A 912 19.14 53.27 -53.52
CA PRO A 912 19.38 52.62 -54.82
C PRO A 912 18.36 53.03 -55.90
N ASN A 913 18.83 53.13 -57.15
CA ASN A 913 17.97 53.13 -58.34
C ASN A 913 18.01 51.75 -59.01
N THR A 914 16.82 51.21 -59.22
CA THR A 914 16.46 49.89 -59.76
C THR A 914 16.97 49.65 -61.19
N ALA A 915 17.69 48.55 -61.38
CA ALA A 915 18.06 48.05 -62.71
C ALA A 915 16.92 47.25 -63.36
N SER A 916 16.72 47.48 -64.66
CA SER A 916 15.78 46.80 -65.56
C SER A 916 16.01 45.29 -65.62
N SER A 917 14.94 44.52 -65.48
CA SER A 917 14.98 43.06 -65.38
C SER A 917 15.21 42.33 -66.73
N ILE A 918 15.92 41.21 -66.60
CA ILE A 918 16.31 40.18 -67.59
C ILE A 918 15.15 39.61 -68.43
N SER A 919 13.89 39.88 -68.07
CA SER A 919 12.72 39.47 -68.84
C SER A 919 12.65 40.15 -70.22
N SER A 920 13.17 41.38 -70.34
CA SER A 920 13.24 42.10 -71.62
C SER A 920 14.25 41.49 -72.60
N ARG A 921 15.34 40.89 -72.11
CA ARG A 921 16.38 40.27 -72.95
C ARG A 921 16.07 38.83 -73.36
N LEU A 922 15.14 38.15 -72.68
CA LEU A 922 14.73 36.78 -72.98
C LEU A 922 13.64 36.68 -74.07
N GLN A 923 12.95 37.78 -74.40
CA GLN A 923 11.98 37.81 -75.49
C GLN A 923 12.64 37.84 -76.87
N ASP A 924 13.84 38.44 -76.99
CA ASP A 924 14.55 38.56 -78.27
C ASP A 924 15.17 37.24 -78.77
N PHE A 925 15.41 36.27 -77.88
CA PHE A 925 16.06 34.99 -78.23
C PHE A 925 15.11 33.87 -78.71
N ARG A 926 13.78 34.08 -78.68
CA ARG A 926 12.79 33.01 -78.91
C ARG A 926 12.25 32.85 -80.34
N MET A 927 12.68 33.64 -81.32
CA MET A 927 12.05 33.66 -82.66
C MET A 927 12.70 32.81 -83.77
N HIS A 928 13.84 32.14 -83.54
CA HIS A 928 14.46 31.31 -84.60
C HIS A 928 14.95 29.95 -84.11
N MET A 929 14.10 28.93 -84.29
CA MET A 929 14.51 27.53 -84.45
C MET A 929 13.48 26.79 -85.32
N PRO A 930 13.89 26.05 -86.37
CA PRO A 930 13.12 24.95 -86.92
C PRO A 930 13.57 23.59 -86.34
N SER A 931 12.57 22.76 -86.12
CA SER A 931 12.50 21.49 -85.38
C SER A 931 13.06 20.23 -86.10
N SER A 932 13.79 19.39 -85.33
CA SER A 932 13.62 17.92 -85.04
C SER A 932 13.00 16.95 -86.08
N PRO A 933 13.29 15.60 -86.09
CA PRO A 933 13.00 14.72 -84.92
C PRO A 933 13.75 13.35 -84.74
N LEU A 934 13.50 12.74 -83.56
CA LEU A 934 13.58 11.31 -83.10
C LEU A 934 14.91 10.80 -82.48
N ILE A 935 15.01 10.12 -81.31
CA ILE A 935 14.07 9.52 -80.33
C ILE A 935 14.80 9.25 -78.96
N ASN A 936 14.11 9.57 -77.84
CA ASN A 936 14.05 9.03 -76.45
C ASN A 936 15.32 8.81 -75.58
N GLY A 937 15.36 9.14 -74.27
CA GLY A 937 14.27 9.41 -73.33
C GLY A 937 14.67 10.15 -72.04
N GLU A 938 13.61 10.65 -71.38
CA GLU A 938 13.33 10.84 -69.94
C GLU A 938 14.52 11.33 -69.07
N ASP A 939 14.62 12.59 -68.64
CA ASP A 939 13.80 13.12 -67.53
C ASP A 939 13.89 14.68 -67.44
N ALA A 940 13.24 15.39 -68.36
CA ALA A 940 13.25 16.87 -68.43
C ALA A 940 12.11 17.54 -67.64
N ALA A 941 11.27 16.78 -66.94
CA ALA A 941 10.12 17.29 -66.20
C ALA A 941 10.41 17.58 -64.71
N ALA A 942 11.50 17.05 -64.14
CA ALA A 942 11.88 17.27 -62.74
C ALA A 942 12.57 18.62 -62.47
N LEU A 943 13.05 19.31 -63.51
CA LEU A 943 13.81 20.57 -63.39
C LEU A 943 12.96 21.85 -63.40
N ALA A 944 11.67 21.76 -63.74
CA ALA A 944 10.81 22.94 -63.89
C ALA A 944 10.05 23.35 -62.60
N GLY A 945 10.15 22.59 -61.52
CA GLY A 945 9.38 22.82 -60.28
C GLY A 945 10.07 23.65 -59.19
N ARG A 946 11.35 24.03 -59.35
CA ARG A 946 12.16 24.64 -58.26
C ARG A 946 12.41 26.14 -58.37
N THR A 947 11.81 26.84 -59.34
CA THR A 947 12.14 28.24 -59.65
C THR A 947 10.97 29.23 -59.52
N LEU A 948 9.94 28.91 -58.73
CA LEU A 948 8.84 29.84 -58.42
C LEU A 948 8.44 29.72 -56.94
N GLY A 949 9.17 30.42 -56.08
CA GLY A 949 8.84 30.45 -54.66
C GLY A 949 9.80 31.27 -53.82
N ARG A 950 9.91 32.59 -54.11
CA ARG A 950 10.25 33.66 -53.16
C ARG A 950 10.44 34.98 -53.91
N VAL A 951 9.50 35.92 -53.74
CA VAL A 951 9.72 37.29 -53.25
C VAL A 951 8.39 38.06 -53.36
N THR A 952 7.74 38.27 -52.22
CA THR A 952 6.94 39.44 -51.80
C THR A 952 6.68 39.18 -50.30
N ALA A 953 6.98 40.03 -49.31
CA ALA A 953 7.06 41.49 -49.28
C ALA A 953 7.96 41.97 -48.12
N HIS A 954 8.40 43.22 -48.22
CA HIS A 954 9.15 43.97 -47.22
C HIS A 954 8.30 45.12 -46.62
N PHE A 955 8.24 45.15 -45.27
CA PHE A 955 8.29 46.29 -44.32
C PHE A 955 7.12 47.32 -44.19
N PRO A 956 7.00 48.12 -43.09
CA PRO A 956 7.95 48.41 -41.98
C PRO A 956 7.41 48.47 -40.51
N PHE A 957 8.32 48.82 -39.59
CA PHE A 957 8.27 48.92 -38.11
C PHE A 957 7.26 49.90 -37.46
N SER A 958 6.78 49.61 -36.24
CA SER A 958 7.27 50.19 -34.95
C SER A 958 6.23 50.33 -33.80
N VAL A 959 6.76 50.25 -32.57
CA VAL A 959 6.26 50.76 -31.26
C VAL A 959 5.16 49.99 -30.50
N GLY A 960 5.59 49.19 -29.51
CA GLY A 960 5.57 49.63 -28.10
C GLY A 960 4.39 49.24 -27.18
N ARG A 961 4.81 48.69 -26.02
CA ARG A 961 4.20 48.63 -24.66
C ARG A 961 3.26 47.48 -24.27
N ARG A 962 3.73 46.77 -23.22
CA ARG A 962 3.09 46.49 -21.89
C ARG A 962 1.60 46.15 -21.89
N ASP A 963 1.11 45.16 -21.15
CA ASP A 963 1.47 44.71 -19.80
C ASP A 963 0.77 43.35 -19.52
N GLN A 964 1.29 42.59 -18.55
CA GLN A 964 0.58 41.81 -17.50
C GLN A 964 -0.67 40.97 -17.87
N SER A 965 -0.92 39.76 -17.37
CA SER A 965 -0.39 39.01 -16.23
C SER A 965 -1.13 37.66 -16.14
N ARG A 966 -0.50 36.71 -15.44
CA ARG A 966 -1.06 35.69 -14.51
C ARG A 966 -2.24 34.81 -14.97
N GLY A 967 -2.04 33.50 -14.78
CA GLY A 967 -3.12 32.52 -14.71
C GLY A 967 -2.62 31.10 -14.54
N SER A 968 -2.19 30.78 -13.32
CA SER A 968 -1.81 29.46 -12.83
C SER A 968 -2.95 28.44 -12.86
N ASN A 969 -2.60 27.17 -13.11
CA ASN A 969 -2.82 26.00 -12.24
C ASN A 969 -3.33 24.75 -12.98
N GLY A 970 -2.78 23.61 -12.58
CA GLY A 970 -3.64 22.47 -12.23
C GLY A 970 -3.46 21.15 -12.97
N ALA A 971 -2.34 20.47 -12.68
CA ALA A 971 -2.31 19.11 -12.10
C ALA A 971 -2.69 17.85 -12.92
N ARG A 972 -1.87 16.81 -12.64
CA ARG A 972 -2.07 15.35 -12.72
C ARG A 972 -2.03 14.73 -14.12
N SER A 973 -1.61 13.49 -14.34
CA SER A 973 -0.87 12.43 -13.62
C SER A 973 -0.93 11.23 -14.59
N GLY A 974 0.07 10.36 -14.64
CA GLY A 974 -0.14 8.97 -15.11
C GLY A 974 0.82 8.45 -16.17
N SER A 975 1.88 7.78 -15.70
CA SER A 975 2.46 6.51 -16.17
C SER A 975 2.36 6.07 -17.64
N ARG A 976 3.50 5.67 -18.23
CA ARG A 976 3.75 4.26 -18.62
C ARG A 976 5.16 4.02 -19.18
N GLU A 977 5.60 2.80 -18.91
CA GLU A 977 6.80 2.09 -19.35
C GLU A 977 6.99 1.92 -20.88
N PRO A 978 8.16 1.43 -21.33
CA PRO A 978 8.67 1.62 -22.69
C PRO A 978 8.38 0.42 -23.61
N SER A 979 8.24 0.67 -24.92
CA SER A 979 8.50 -0.33 -25.97
C SER A 979 8.51 0.25 -27.40
N ARG A 980 9.61 -0.06 -28.09
CA ARG A 980 9.74 -0.45 -29.51
C ARG A 980 9.75 0.60 -30.64
N THR A 981 10.96 0.68 -31.22
CA THR A 981 11.31 0.61 -32.65
C THR A 981 10.69 1.63 -33.60
N GLN A 982 11.48 2.64 -33.96
CA GLN A 982 11.39 3.30 -35.26
C GLN A 982 12.79 3.53 -35.83
N THR A 983 13.00 2.98 -37.02
CA THR A 983 14.15 3.17 -37.92
C THR A 983 14.40 4.65 -38.23
N PRO A 984 15.65 5.13 -38.32
CA PRO A 984 15.92 6.51 -38.71
C PRO A 984 15.84 6.66 -40.22
N ASN A 985 14.97 7.56 -40.68
CA ASN A 985 14.86 7.97 -42.07
C ASN A 985 16.03 8.92 -42.40
N GLY A 986 17.02 8.42 -43.17
CA GLY A 986 18.28 9.10 -43.50
C GLY A 986 18.20 10.18 -44.58
N GLY A 987 17.15 11.01 -44.59
CA GLY A 987 16.90 11.96 -45.68
C GLY A 987 17.59 13.33 -45.57
N ASP A 988 17.87 13.81 -44.35
CA ASP A 988 18.13 15.25 -44.14
C ASP A 988 19.61 15.63 -43.99
N LEU A 989 20.52 14.66 -43.87
CA LEU A 989 21.96 14.93 -43.84
C LEU A 989 22.49 15.36 -45.23
N SER A 990 21.86 14.92 -46.32
CA SER A 990 22.29 15.27 -47.68
C SER A 990 22.03 16.74 -48.01
N ALA A 991 21.00 17.37 -47.43
CA ALA A 991 20.65 18.77 -47.69
C ALA A 991 21.67 19.73 -47.06
N GLN A 992 22.11 19.48 -45.82
CA GLN A 992 23.17 20.28 -45.20
C GLN A 992 24.55 20.01 -45.80
N ALA A 993 24.87 18.75 -46.13
CA ALA A 993 26.07 18.41 -46.87
C ALA A 993 26.09 19.15 -48.22
N SER A 994 24.98 19.15 -48.97
CA SER A 994 24.87 19.85 -50.26
C SER A 994 25.01 21.37 -50.17
N SER A 995 24.73 21.98 -49.00
CA SER A 995 25.00 23.40 -48.73
C SER A 995 26.49 23.69 -48.53
N VAL A 996 27.22 22.79 -47.84
CA VAL A 996 28.68 22.89 -47.68
C VAL A 996 29.40 22.63 -49.01
N PHE A 997 28.92 21.65 -49.79
CA PHE A 997 29.43 21.34 -51.13
C PHE A 997 29.04 22.39 -52.18
N GLY A 998 27.87 23.02 -52.05
CA GLY A 998 27.41 24.10 -52.95
C GLY A 998 28.21 25.40 -52.82
N LYS A 999 29.00 25.57 -51.76
CA LYS A 999 29.92 26.69 -51.54
C LYS A 999 31.39 26.36 -51.87
N GLY A 1000 31.67 25.26 -52.59
CA GLY A 1000 33.01 24.93 -53.06
C GLY A 1000 34.05 24.62 -51.98
N ILE A 1001 33.65 24.36 -50.74
CA ILE A 1001 34.54 24.07 -49.60
C ILE A 1001 34.97 22.59 -49.56
N GLY A 1002 34.33 21.72 -50.35
CA GLY A 1002 34.47 20.26 -50.27
C GLY A 1002 35.84 19.66 -50.60
N TRP A 1003 36.76 20.40 -51.23
CA TRP A 1003 38.13 19.93 -51.48
C TRP A 1003 39.11 20.28 -50.34
N LEU A 1004 38.72 21.18 -49.42
CA LEU A 1004 39.51 21.60 -48.26
C LEU A 1004 39.30 20.70 -47.04
N ILE A 1005 38.12 20.09 -46.95
CA ILE A 1005 37.72 19.14 -45.91
C ILE A 1005 37.97 17.77 -46.53
N GLY A 1006 39.14 17.18 -46.29
CA GLY A 1006 39.52 15.88 -46.86
C GLY A 1006 38.40 14.86 -46.73
N ALA A 1007 38.05 14.22 -47.83
CA ALA A 1007 37.11 13.10 -47.85
C ALA A 1007 37.81 11.86 -47.29
N ASP A 1008 37.86 11.75 -45.97
CA ASP A 1008 38.17 10.49 -45.26
C ASP A 1008 36.85 9.83 -44.88
N ASP A 1009 36.15 9.29 -45.86
CA ASP A 1009 35.16 8.22 -45.67
C ASP A 1009 35.78 6.92 -46.19
N GLU A 1010 36.58 6.27 -45.33
CA GLU A 1010 36.68 4.80 -45.22
C GLU A 1010 36.06 4.34 -43.91
#